data_AF-A0A972SXN4-F1
#
_entry.id   AF-A0A972SXN4-F1
#
_cell.length_a   1.000
_cell.length_b   1.000
_cell.length_c   1.000
_cell.angle_alpha   90.00
_cell.angle_beta   90.00
_cell.angle_gamma   90.00
#
_symmetry.space_group_name_H-M   'P 1'
#
loop_
_entity.id
_entity.type
_entity.pdbx_description
1 polymer ?
#
loop_
_entity_poly.entity_id
_entity_poly.type
_entity_poly.pdbx_seq_one_letter_code
_entity_poly.pdbx_strand_id
1 'polypeptide(L)'
;MLTWQKGSRWLRDALSKAIRHPNFQKAGWGLFFFLVAVLVLVSSFLSGGFSLKEGQISPADISSPRNIVYVDEAETERLREEAARRVEKVYREDKQVAALLDEKIRGIYARIRELRGADLSAEERAARLRDFLGQATGAPAEKVKSLPGGALEALFQRSEEELAGLEARTRNFLQEELKYRLTEESLPEARERLAEKVALSELNKPWQPVVSFILTETIRPNLILDREAYARRVAEARNQVPPVQRTIQAGQIIVRKGDPVDAGDLAVLRQLGLLRTRAIWPALLGASLFVLLLGGLIFFYLYQFRRDFLSHDQHLLLYGLLFTLTLLVAKGITVLKISNQPEIANLVGYLVPLAGGAMLITVLLDAGLAVFSAFLASILVGIMMGGQLSFVIAGLVGSLAGIYSISSLSDRSGLIRGGIYVSLANAAVILVLGLLDEVGASTLAAGVGMGILNGFLSSVMTLGCLPYLETAFGITSSVRLLELANPNQPLLKRLLMEAPGTYHHSILVGNLAEAAAQAVHADPLLVRVGSYYHDIGKLKRPYFFIENQVTKENPHEKIAPSLSTLIITSHVKDGLELAREHKLPRDVMAIIEQHHGTSLVAYFYQRALESDRPELVAEADFRYDAVKPQSKEAALVMLADSVEAAIRALQKPTPGRLEGLTRRIIKEKLHDGQLDECDLTFKDLNRIAAAFVRVLTGIFHSRIEYPETVISELERRRSRGAVVNQ
;
A
#
# COMPACT_ATOMS: atom_id res chain seq x y z
N MET A 1 28.30 -12.89 38.85
CA MET A 1 28.48 -13.45 37.48
C MET A 1 27.68 -14.73 37.19
N LEU A 2 27.49 -15.65 38.15
CA LEU A 2 26.71 -16.91 37.94
C LEU A 2 25.19 -16.74 37.78
N THR A 3 24.60 -15.63 38.24
CA THR A 3 23.15 -15.35 38.13
C THR A 3 22.74 -14.81 36.74
N TRP A 4 23.64 -14.10 36.06
CA TRP A 4 23.41 -13.56 34.70
C TRP A 4 23.47 -14.64 33.60
N GLN A 5 24.32 -15.67 33.77
CA GLN A 5 24.40 -16.79 32.83
C GLN A 5 23.20 -17.75 32.89
N LYS A 6 22.54 -17.89 34.05
CA LYS A 6 21.30 -18.68 34.19
C LYS A 6 20.09 -17.96 33.57
N GLY A 7 19.99 -16.63 33.73
CA GLY A 7 18.96 -15.82 33.10
C GLY A 7 19.03 -15.83 31.57
N SER A 8 20.23 -15.79 30.98
CA SER A 8 20.41 -15.80 29.52
C SER A 8 20.16 -17.17 28.88
N ARG A 9 20.45 -18.28 29.58
CA ARG A 9 20.08 -19.64 29.14
C ARG A 9 18.58 -19.87 29.21
N TRP A 10 17.91 -19.45 30.28
CA TRP A 10 16.46 -19.55 30.39
C TRP A 10 15.75 -18.69 29.33
N LEU A 11 16.22 -17.47 29.07
CA LEU A 11 15.71 -16.63 27.97
C LEU A 11 15.92 -17.27 26.60
N ARG A 12 17.09 -17.88 26.34
CA ARG A 12 17.36 -18.60 25.08
C ARG A 12 16.50 -19.84 24.93
N ASP A 13 16.25 -20.59 26.00
CA ASP A 13 15.39 -21.78 25.97
C ASP A 13 13.89 -21.43 25.89
N ALA A 14 13.48 -20.33 26.53
CA ALA A 14 12.13 -19.79 26.40
C ALA A 14 11.90 -19.23 24.98
N LEU A 15 12.87 -18.50 24.43
CA LEU A 15 12.84 -18.04 23.04
C LEU A 15 12.88 -19.21 22.06
N SER A 16 13.71 -20.23 22.28
CA SER A 16 13.79 -21.40 21.38
C SER A 16 12.52 -22.25 21.42
N LYS A 17 11.87 -22.38 22.59
CA LYS A 17 10.55 -23.01 22.73
C LYS A 17 9.44 -22.16 22.11
N ALA A 18 9.48 -20.84 22.29
CA ALA A 18 8.52 -19.92 21.65
C ALA A 18 8.66 -19.93 20.12
N ILE A 19 9.88 -19.90 19.58
CA ILE A 19 10.17 -19.96 18.14
C ILE A 19 9.70 -21.28 17.51
N ARG A 20 9.61 -22.37 18.30
CA ARG A 20 9.09 -23.67 17.85
C ARG A 20 7.57 -23.78 17.96
N HIS A 21 6.88 -22.82 18.57
CA HIS A 21 5.43 -22.85 18.69
C HIS A 21 4.78 -22.45 17.35
N PRO A 22 3.85 -23.23 16.78
CA PRO A 22 3.27 -22.98 15.46
C PRO A 22 2.67 -21.57 15.33
N ASN A 23 1.92 -21.12 16.36
CA ASN A 23 1.33 -19.78 16.38
C ASN A 23 2.38 -18.64 16.41
N PHE A 24 3.55 -18.87 17.01
CA PHE A 24 4.62 -17.88 17.02
C PHE A 24 5.29 -17.78 15.65
N GLN A 25 5.47 -18.91 14.96
CA GLN A 25 5.97 -18.92 13.58
C GLN A 25 5.00 -18.22 12.63
N LYS A 26 3.68 -18.49 12.77
CA LYS A 26 2.63 -17.77 12.02
C LYS A 26 2.67 -16.26 12.26
N ALA A 27 2.80 -15.84 13.52
CA ALA A 27 2.93 -14.43 13.87
C ALA A 27 4.21 -13.81 13.31
N GLY A 28 5.32 -14.55 13.31
CA GLY A 28 6.60 -14.14 12.72
C GLY A 28 6.50 -13.91 11.21
N TRP A 29 5.91 -14.87 10.47
CA TRP A 29 5.67 -14.73 9.03
C TRP A 29 4.70 -13.58 8.72
N GLY A 30 3.62 -13.46 9.49
CA GLY A 30 2.69 -12.34 9.37
C GLY A 30 3.37 -10.99 9.58
N LEU A 31 4.22 -10.86 10.61
CA LEU A 31 5.00 -9.65 10.87
C LEU A 31 5.99 -9.37 9.73
N PHE A 32 6.66 -10.40 9.19
CA PHE A 32 7.56 -10.24 8.06
C PHE A 32 6.85 -9.66 6.84
N PHE A 33 5.74 -10.27 6.39
CA PHE A 33 4.98 -9.79 5.24
C PHE A 33 4.40 -8.39 5.49
N PHE A 34 3.93 -8.12 6.71
CA PHE A 34 3.49 -6.79 7.13
C PHE A 34 4.60 -5.75 6.98
N LEU A 35 5.80 -6.02 7.50
CA LEU A 35 6.93 -5.08 7.42
C LEU A 35 7.36 -4.83 5.97
N VAL A 36 7.35 -5.85 5.12
CA VAL A 36 7.67 -5.69 3.69
C VAL A 36 6.61 -4.84 2.98
N ALA A 37 5.32 -5.10 3.22
CA ALA A 37 4.24 -4.30 2.62
C ALA A 37 4.29 -2.83 3.08
N VAL A 38 4.56 -2.58 4.36
CA VAL A 38 4.76 -1.22 4.89
C VAL A 38 5.97 -0.56 4.23
N LEU A 39 7.10 -1.27 4.10
CA LEU A 39 8.30 -0.75 3.45
C LEU A 39 8.02 -0.37 1.98
N VAL A 40 7.32 -1.23 1.24
CA VAL A 40 6.92 -0.97 -0.14
C VAL A 40 6.08 0.30 -0.22
N LEU A 41 5.09 0.45 0.66
CA LEU A 41 4.20 1.62 0.65
C LEU A 41 4.91 2.90 1.07
N VAL A 42 5.71 2.86 2.14
CA VAL A 42 6.50 4.00 2.65
C VAL A 42 7.54 4.46 1.63
N SER A 43 8.15 3.54 0.88
CA SER A 43 9.13 3.89 -0.16
C SER A 43 8.56 4.81 -1.23
N SER A 44 7.25 4.76 -1.51
CA SER A 44 6.58 5.66 -2.45
C SER A 44 6.41 7.08 -1.89
N PHE A 45 6.28 7.23 -0.57
CA PHE A 45 6.28 8.54 0.09
C PHE A 45 7.68 9.13 0.25
N LEU A 46 8.72 8.29 0.18
CA LEU A 46 10.12 8.72 0.26
C LEU A 46 10.62 9.33 -1.06
N SER A 47 10.08 8.97 -2.22
CA SER A 47 10.63 9.33 -3.54
C SER A 47 10.30 10.74 -4.06
N GLY A 48 9.54 11.56 -3.33
CA GLY A 48 8.92 12.77 -3.86
C GLY A 48 9.46 14.13 -3.39
N GLY A 49 10.77 14.31 -3.16
CA GLY A 49 11.27 15.67 -2.87
C GLY A 49 12.78 15.80 -2.71
N PHE A 50 13.31 16.98 -3.07
CA PHE A 50 14.69 17.36 -2.84
C PHE A 50 14.88 17.72 -1.36
N SER A 51 16.02 17.33 -0.78
CA SER A 51 16.45 17.75 0.57
C SER A 51 17.53 18.82 0.40
N LEU A 52 17.13 20.03 0.04
CA LEU A 52 18.02 21.17 -0.11
C LEU A 52 17.99 22.06 1.14
N LYS A 53 19.16 22.53 1.55
CA LYS A 53 19.34 23.55 2.58
C LYS A 53 19.82 24.85 1.93
N GLU A 54 19.57 25.97 2.60
CA GLU A 54 20.03 27.28 2.16
C GLU A 54 21.57 27.28 2.06
N GLY A 55 22.10 27.79 0.95
CA GLY A 55 23.54 27.77 0.63
C GLY A 55 24.10 26.43 0.15
N GLN A 56 23.29 25.36 0.07
CA GLN A 56 23.72 24.09 -0.53
C GLN A 56 23.77 24.23 -2.06
N ILE A 57 24.82 23.70 -2.69
CA ILE A 57 24.91 23.64 -4.15
C ILE A 57 23.90 22.64 -4.69
N SER A 58 23.07 23.06 -5.65
CA SER A 58 22.06 22.18 -6.23
C SER A 58 22.71 21.05 -7.06
N PRO A 59 22.37 19.77 -6.80
CA PRO A 59 22.93 18.63 -7.53
C PRO A 59 22.32 18.43 -8.93
N ALA A 60 21.20 19.10 -9.24
CA ALA A 60 20.47 18.95 -10.50
C ALA A 60 19.69 20.23 -10.84
N ASP A 61 19.29 20.37 -12.11
CA ASP A 61 18.34 21.40 -12.52
C ASP A 61 16.95 21.05 -11.97
N ILE A 62 16.36 21.97 -11.20
CA ILE A 62 15.04 21.80 -10.61
C ILE A 62 14.09 22.75 -11.30
N SER A 63 13.16 22.19 -12.07
CA SER A 63 12.13 22.95 -12.79
C SER A 63 10.74 22.76 -12.17
N SER A 64 9.86 23.73 -12.42
CA SER A 64 8.47 23.65 -11.95
C SER A 64 7.68 22.59 -12.75
N PRO A 65 7.03 21.61 -12.09
CA PRO A 65 6.25 20.58 -12.80
C PRO A 65 4.89 21.08 -13.30
N ARG A 66 4.44 22.25 -12.84
CA ARG A 66 3.13 22.84 -13.18
C ARG A 66 3.18 24.36 -13.12
N ASN A 67 2.21 25.02 -13.75
CA ASN A 67 2.02 26.46 -13.58
C ASN A 67 1.59 26.74 -12.14
N ILE A 68 2.28 27.64 -11.45
CA ILE A 68 1.85 28.11 -10.14
C ILE A 68 1.91 29.63 -10.04
N VAL A 69 0.97 30.18 -9.30
CA VAL A 69 1.02 31.54 -8.80
C VAL A 69 1.43 31.44 -7.34
N TYR A 70 2.55 32.05 -6.98
CA TYR A 70 3.10 32.02 -5.64
C TYR A 70 3.18 33.44 -5.07
N VAL A 71 3.07 33.56 -3.76
CA VAL A 71 3.21 34.85 -3.07
C VAL A 71 4.69 35.08 -2.78
N ASP A 72 5.24 36.17 -3.31
CA ASP A 72 6.59 36.63 -3.02
C ASP A 72 6.57 37.35 -1.66
N GLU A 73 6.82 36.58 -0.59
CA GLU A 73 6.80 37.09 0.79
C GLU A 73 7.84 38.18 1.02
N ALA A 74 9.02 38.06 0.39
CA ALA A 74 10.10 39.02 0.55
C ALA A 74 9.75 40.38 -0.06
N GLU A 75 9.24 40.38 -1.31
CA GLU A 75 8.84 41.61 -1.98
C GLU A 75 7.58 42.23 -1.32
N THR A 76 6.64 41.39 -0.87
CA THR A 76 5.46 41.85 -0.13
C THR A 76 5.85 42.56 1.17
N GLU A 77 6.80 42.01 1.92
CA GLU A 77 7.24 42.62 3.17
C GLU A 77 8.03 43.91 2.94
N ARG A 78 8.85 43.96 1.89
CA ARG A 78 9.55 45.19 1.45
C ARG A 78 8.56 46.33 1.18
N LEU A 79 7.48 46.05 0.44
CA LEU A 79 6.43 47.05 0.15
C LEU A 79 5.64 47.47 1.40
N ARG A 80 5.40 46.54 2.35
CA ARG A 80 4.79 46.86 3.65
C ARG A 80 5.63 47.80 4.47
N GLU A 81 6.95 47.60 4.49
CA GLU A 81 7.87 48.52 5.18
C GLU A 81 7.94 49.90 4.53
N GLU A 82 7.91 49.98 3.20
CA GLU A 82 7.83 51.25 2.48
C GLU A 82 6.52 51.99 2.79
N ALA A 83 5.39 51.27 2.81
CA ALA A 83 4.09 51.84 3.19
C ALA A 83 4.09 52.36 4.64
N ALA A 84 4.71 51.61 5.57
CA ALA A 84 4.86 52.03 6.96
C ALA A 84 5.68 53.33 7.09
N ARG A 85 6.77 53.47 6.31
CA ARG A 85 7.64 54.66 6.36
C ARG A 85 6.97 55.94 5.83
N ARG A 86 5.96 55.81 4.96
CA ARG A 86 5.23 56.96 4.39
C ARG A 86 4.12 57.49 5.32
N VAL A 87 3.85 56.84 6.44
CA VAL A 87 2.83 57.30 7.39
C VAL A 87 3.35 58.51 8.17
N GLU A 88 2.64 59.63 8.06
CA GLU A 88 2.92 60.84 8.81
C GLU A 88 2.62 60.68 10.31
N LYS A 89 3.43 61.33 11.15
CA LYS A 89 3.26 61.36 12.61
C LYS A 89 1.91 62.02 12.97
N VAL A 90 1.18 61.44 13.92
CA VAL A 90 -0.13 61.96 14.36
C VAL A 90 0.04 62.70 15.69
N TYR A 91 -0.39 63.96 15.74
CA TYR A 91 -0.26 64.80 16.93
C TYR A 91 -1.63 65.09 17.57
N ARG A 92 -1.65 65.21 18.90
CA ARG A 92 -2.80 65.63 19.71
C ARG A 92 -2.45 66.89 20.48
N GLU A 93 -3.38 67.83 20.55
CA GLU A 93 -3.21 69.05 21.33
C GLU A 93 -3.30 68.77 22.84
N ASP A 94 -2.32 69.27 23.59
CA ASP A 94 -2.34 69.29 25.04
C ASP A 94 -2.85 70.63 25.54
N LYS A 95 -4.13 70.63 25.94
CA LYS A 95 -4.84 71.80 26.43
C LYS A 95 -4.34 72.29 27.80
N GLN A 96 -3.56 71.48 28.53
CA GLN A 96 -3.05 71.86 29.85
C GLN A 96 -1.81 72.75 29.76
N VAL A 97 -1.04 72.66 28.66
CA VAL A 97 0.20 73.45 28.47
C VAL A 97 -0.09 74.94 28.56
N ALA A 98 -1.14 75.44 27.90
CA ALA A 98 -1.48 76.85 27.94
C ALA A 98 -1.78 77.35 29.38
N ALA A 99 -2.51 76.56 30.17
CA ALA A 99 -2.83 76.91 31.55
C ALA A 99 -1.58 76.89 32.46
N LEU A 100 -0.73 75.87 32.33
CA LEU A 100 0.51 75.74 33.10
C LEU A 100 1.50 76.87 32.80
N LEU A 101 1.64 77.26 31.53
CA LEU A 101 2.53 78.36 31.15
C LEU A 101 1.99 79.72 31.61
N ASP A 102 0.66 79.92 31.58
CA ASP A 102 0.01 81.11 32.14
C ASP A 102 0.25 81.24 33.65
N GLU A 103 0.10 80.13 34.39
CA GLU A 103 0.37 80.07 35.83
C GLU A 103 1.84 80.37 36.15
N LYS A 104 2.78 79.85 35.37
CA LYS A 104 4.21 80.15 35.53
C LYS A 104 4.51 81.64 35.35
N ILE A 105 3.95 82.28 34.32
CA ILE A 105 4.13 83.71 34.10
C ILE A 105 3.55 84.50 35.28
N ARG A 106 2.34 84.16 35.76
CA ARG A 106 1.75 84.78 36.96
C ARG A 106 2.64 84.64 38.19
N GLY A 107 3.22 83.46 38.39
CA GLY A 107 4.17 83.20 39.48
C GLY A 107 5.43 84.07 39.41
N ILE A 108 5.96 84.29 38.20
CA ILE A 108 7.09 85.20 37.98
C ILE A 108 6.73 86.63 38.36
N TYR A 109 5.58 87.14 37.90
CA TYR A 109 5.14 88.50 38.24
C TYR A 109 4.75 88.64 39.71
N ALA A 110 4.19 87.61 40.35
CA ALA A 110 3.95 87.58 41.80
C ALA A 110 5.27 87.69 42.58
N ARG A 111 6.32 86.99 42.14
CA ARG A 111 7.66 87.10 42.76
C ARG A 111 8.27 88.50 42.58
N ILE A 112 8.06 89.14 41.43
CA ILE A 112 8.50 90.53 41.20
C ILE A 112 7.82 91.47 42.20
N ARG A 113 6.51 91.32 42.44
CA ARG A 113 5.76 92.11 43.44
C ARG A 113 6.27 91.90 44.86
N GLU A 114 6.53 90.65 45.24
CA GLU A 114 7.08 90.31 46.56
C GLU A 114 8.45 90.96 46.78
N LEU A 115 9.36 90.84 45.81
CA LEU A 115 10.69 91.44 45.89
C LEU A 115 10.66 92.96 45.87
N ARG A 116 9.66 93.59 45.24
CA ARG A 116 9.46 95.04 45.29
C ARG A 116 9.12 95.53 46.70
N GLY A 117 8.34 94.76 47.46
CA GLY A 117 7.92 95.08 48.82
C GLY A 117 8.93 94.72 49.92
N ALA A 118 10.00 94.00 49.59
CA ALA A 118 11.01 93.55 50.55
C ALA A 118 12.02 94.66 50.88
N ASP A 119 12.43 94.79 52.15
CA ASP A 119 13.47 95.72 52.59
C ASP A 119 14.88 95.21 52.19
N LEU A 120 15.24 95.42 50.92
CA LEU A 120 16.46 94.94 50.26
C LEU A 120 16.97 95.99 49.28
N SER A 121 18.28 96.00 48.99
CA SER A 121 18.85 96.88 47.98
C SER A 121 18.35 96.52 46.56
N ALA A 122 18.42 97.47 45.62
CA ALA A 122 18.01 97.22 44.23
C ALA A 122 18.82 96.08 43.58
N GLU A 123 20.11 96.00 43.90
CA GLU A 123 21.04 94.96 43.45
C GLU A 123 20.68 93.58 44.02
N GLU A 124 20.32 93.51 45.31
CA GLU A 124 19.89 92.28 45.98
C GLU A 124 18.54 91.76 45.43
N ARG A 125 17.59 92.67 45.15
CA ARG A 125 16.32 92.32 44.50
C ARG A 125 16.53 91.76 43.10
N ALA A 126 17.42 92.37 42.31
CA ALA A 126 17.77 91.90 40.98
C ALA A 126 18.47 90.53 41.01
N ALA A 127 19.37 90.29 41.96
CA ALA A 127 20.02 88.99 42.15
C ALA A 127 19.02 87.88 42.49
N ARG A 128 18.11 88.12 43.47
CA ARG A 128 17.07 87.15 43.85
C ARG A 128 16.07 86.88 42.74
N LEU A 129 15.71 87.91 41.96
CA LEU A 129 14.84 87.74 40.79
C LEU A 129 15.53 86.91 39.71
N ARG A 130 16.81 87.14 39.48
CA ARG A 130 17.62 86.37 38.52
C ARG A 130 17.67 84.88 38.88
N ASP A 131 17.91 84.55 40.16
CA ASP A 131 17.90 83.17 40.63
C ASP A 131 16.52 82.51 40.46
N PHE A 132 15.45 83.24 40.80
CA PHE A 132 14.09 82.73 40.64
C PHE A 132 13.72 82.53 39.16
N LEU A 133 14.11 83.45 38.28
CA LEU A 133 13.89 83.32 36.83
C LEU A 133 14.57 82.06 36.29
N GLY A 134 15.79 81.74 36.73
CA GLY A 134 16.45 80.49 36.37
C GLY A 134 15.69 79.25 36.83
N GLN A 135 15.16 79.26 38.07
CA GLN A 135 14.38 78.15 38.62
C GLN A 135 13.00 77.98 37.94
N ALA A 136 12.30 79.09 37.68
CA ALA A 136 10.93 79.07 37.15
C ALA A 136 10.87 78.70 35.66
N THR A 137 11.83 79.16 34.85
CA THR A 137 11.89 78.88 33.40
C THR A 137 12.70 77.62 33.08
N GLY A 138 13.59 77.22 33.97
CA GLY A 138 14.55 76.13 33.74
C GLY A 138 15.67 76.51 32.76
N ALA A 139 15.90 77.80 32.55
CA ALA A 139 16.92 78.30 31.62
C ALA A 139 18.35 78.01 32.10
N PRO A 140 19.31 77.78 31.18
CA PRO A 140 20.73 77.66 31.53
C PRO A 140 21.24 78.89 32.29
N ALA A 141 22.12 78.66 33.28
CA ALA A 141 22.67 79.72 34.13
C ALA A 141 23.37 80.85 33.34
N GLU A 142 23.93 80.55 32.17
CA GLU A 142 24.56 81.53 31.28
C GLU A 142 23.55 82.54 30.69
N LYS A 143 22.38 82.06 30.23
CA LYS A 143 21.31 82.92 29.71
C LYS A 143 20.66 83.76 30.79
N VAL A 144 20.59 83.22 32.01
CA VAL A 144 20.07 83.95 33.18
C VAL A 144 21.04 85.07 33.58
N LYS A 145 22.35 84.83 33.48
CA LYS A 145 23.40 85.84 33.76
C LYS A 145 23.50 86.93 32.72
N SER A 146 23.12 86.67 31.47
CA SER A 146 23.15 87.68 30.38
C SER A 146 22.04 88.73 30.47
N LEU A 147 21.08 88.57 31.38
CA LEU A 147 20.06 89.58 31.66
C LEU A 147 20.67 90.87 32.26
N PRO A 148 20.50 92.04 31.59
CA PRO A 148 21.04 93.31 32.09
C PRO A 148 20.49 93.63 33.48
N GLY A 149 21.37 93.98 34.44
CA GLY A 149 20.96 94.34 35.81
C GLY A 149 19.97 95.51 35.83
N GLY A 150 20.23 96.55 35.03
CA GLY A 150 19.33 97.70 34.88
C GLY A 150 17.95 97.35 34.32
N ALA A 151 17.81 96.26 33.56
CA ALA A 151 16.51 95.79 33.05
C ALA A 151 15.67 95.13 34.17
N LEU A 152 16.33 94.41 35.08
CA LEU A 152 15.69 93.81 36.26
C LEU A 152 15.31 94.89 37.29
N GLU A 153 16.20 95.86 37.51
CA GLU A 153 15.96 96.98 38.43
C GLU A 153 14.80 97.88 37.97
N ALA A 154 14.67 98.08 36.65
CA ALA A 154 13.59 98.84 36.04
C ALA A 154 12.19 98.26 36.32
N LEU A 155 12.08 96.99 36.72
CA LEU A 155 10.81 96.37 37.12
C LEU A 155 10.36 96.78 38.53
N PHE A 156 11.30 97.20 39.39
CA PHE A 156 11.01 97.55 40.79
C PHE A 156 10.73 99.04 41.00
N GLN A 157 11.11 99.91 40.06
CA GLN A 157 11.00 101.38 40.17
C GLN A 157 9.63 101.93 39.73
N ARG A 158 8.68 101.06 39.37
CA ARG A 158 7.46 101.40 38.62
C ARG A 158 6.20 101.08 39.42
N SER A 159 5.10 101.74 39.05
CA SER A 159 3.81 101.60 39.75
C SER A 159 3.22 100.20 39.59
N GLU A 160 2.32 99.81 40.49
CA GLU A 160 1.63 98.51 40.40
C GLU A 160 0.76 98.40 39.14
N GLU A 161 0.18 99.51 38.68
CA GLU A 161 -0.61 99.58 37.45
C GLU A 161 0.24 99.27 36.21
N GLU A 162 1.45 99.81 36.14
CA GLU A 162 2.42 99.55 35.06
C GLU A 162 2.86 98.07 35.04
N LEU A 163 3.11 97.47 36.21
CA LEU A 163 3.51 96.07 36.33
C LEU A 163 2.37 95.10 35.98
N ALA A 164 1.13 95.42 36.38
CA ALA A 164 -0.06 94.65 36.00
C ALA A 164 -0.31 94.71 34.49
N GLY A 165 -0.11 95.88 33.86
CA GLY A 165 -0.17 96.04 32.41
C GLY A 165 0.90 95.23 31.67
N LEU A 166 2.13 95.17 32.22
CA LEU A 166 3.23 94.38 31.67
C LEU A 166 2.97 92.87 31.76
N GLU A 167 2.43 92.40 32.88
CA GLU A 167 1.99 91.00 33.06
C GLU A 167 0.92 90.63 32.02
N ALA A 168 -0.11 91.47 31.86
CA ALA A 168 -1.17 91.24 30.88
C ALA A 168 -0.63 91.15 29.44
N ARG A 169 0.29 92.05 29.06
CA ARG A 169 0.93 92.02 27.73
C ARG A 169 1.79 90.77 27.51
N THR A 170 2.55 90.36 28.52
CA THR A 170 3.38 89.14 28.46
C THR A 170 2.50 87.90 28.29
N ARG A 171 1.40 87.81 29.05
CA ARG A 171 0.45 86.71 28.92
C ARG A 171 -0.23 86.69 27.55
N ASN A 172 -0.55 87.85 26.98
CA ASN A 172 -1.11 87.93 25.62
C ASN A 172 -0.14 87.42 24.55
N PHE A 173 1.14 87.81 24.61
CA PHE A 173 2.15 87.29 23.67
C PHE A 173 2.28 85.76 23.73
N LEU A 174 2.27 85.18 24.93
CA LEU A 174 2.28 83.73 25.09
C LEU A 174 1.03 83.09 24.47
N GLN A 175 -0.16 83.62 24.77
CA GLN A 175 -1.42 83.05 24.28
C GLN A 175 -1.54 83.11 22.76
N GLU A 176 -1.03 84.16 22.12
CA GLU A 176 -0.99 84.26 20.67
C GLU A 176 -0.03 83.24 20.04
N GLU A 177 1.14 83.02 20.64
CA GLU A 177 2.11 82.07 20.08
C GLU A 177 1.65 80.61 20.22
N LEU A 178 0.94 80.27 21.30
CA LEU A 178 0.39 78.94 21.49
C LEU A 178 -0.71 78.58 20.47
N LYS A 179 -1.30 79.56 19.77
CA LYS A 179 -2.26 79.29 18.68
C LYS A 179 -1.62 78.66 17.44
N TYR A 180 -0.29 78.77 17.28
CA TYR A 180 0.43 78.21 16.13
C TYR A 180 0.69 76.70 16.22
N ARG A 181 0.15 76.00 17.24
CA ARG A 181 0.23 74.54 17.40
C ARG A 181 1.67 74.01 17.34
N LEU A 182 2.41 74.27 18.40
CA LEU A 182 3.85 74.06 18.48
C LEU A 182 4.18 72.60 18.77
N THR A 183 4.96 71.99 17.87
CA THR A 183 5.70 70.73 18.08
C THR A 183 7.09 71.01 18.63
N GLU A 184 7.80 69.97 19.08
CA GLU A 184 9.22 70.06 19.46
C GLU A 184 10.10 70.61 18.32
N GLU A 185 9.81 70.23 17.07
CA GLU A 185 10.55 70.65 15.88
C GLU A 185 10.34 72.15 15.57
N SER A 186 9.13 72.69 15.82
CA SER A 186 8.79 74.10 15.56
C SER A 186 9.09 75.08 16.71
N LEU A 187 9.54 74.57 17.87
CA LEU A 187 9.77 75.38 19.07
C LEU A 187 10.88 76.45 18.91
N PRO A 188 12.00 76.19 18.21
CA PRO A 188 13.03 77.22 17.98
C PRO A 188 12.48 78.43 17.22
N GLU A 189 11.71 78.20 16.15
CA GLU A 189 11.08 79.26 15.36
C GLU A 189 10.08 80.07 16.18
N ALA A 190 9.33 79.41 17.08
CA ALA A 190 8.41 80.09 17.98
C ALA A 190 9.14 81.02 18.97
N ARG A 191 10.33 80.65 19.43
CA ARG A 191 11.17 81.50 20.29
C ARG A 191 11.66 82.73 19.53
N GLU A 192 12.08 82.57 18.28
CA GLU A 192 12.50 83.69 17.43
C GLU A 192 11.36 84.68 17.19
N ARG A 193 10.18 84.18 16.80
CA ARG A 193 8.97 85.02 16.62
C ARG A 193 8.57 85.76 17.89
N LEU A 194 8.65 85.13 19.05
CA LEU A 194 8.37 85.78 20.33
C LEU A 194 9.39 86.89 20.65
N ALA A 195 10.67 86.64 20.44
CA ALA A 195 11.72 87.64 20.65
C ALA A 195 11.52 88.86 19.73
N GLU A 196 11.18 88.62 18.46
CA GLU A 196 10.87 89.66 17.48
C GLU A 196 9.62 90.46 17.86
N LYS A 197 8.52 89.78 18.23
CA LYS A 197 7.28 90.42 18.72
C LYS A 197 7.54 91.34 19.91
N VAL A 198 8.39 90.93 20.85
CA VAL A 198 8.75 91.76 22.01
C VAL A 198 9.59 92.97 21.58
N ALA A 199 10.55 92.80 20.67
CA ALA A 199 11.39 93.88 20.19
C ALA A 199 10.61 94.97 19.43
N LEU A 200 9.60 94.57 18.65
CA LEU A 200 8.72 95.46 17.88
C LEU A 200 7.55 96.04 18.69
N SER A 201 7.39 95.64 19.95
CA SER A 201 6.29 96.09 20.80
C SER A 201 6.51 97.50 21.37
N GLU A 202 5.42 98.18 21.72
CA GLU A 202 5.43 99.46 22.44
C GLU A 202 5.85 99.35 23.92
N LEU A 203 6.45 98.22 24.32
CA LEU A 203 6.98 98.05 25.67
C LEU A 203 8.16 98.99 25.91
N ASN A 204 8.27 99.48 27.14
CA ASN A 204 9.40 100.31 27.55
C ASN A 204 10.72 99.55 27.32
N LYS A 205 11.69 100.18 26.66
CA LYS A 205 12.96 99.55 26.24
C LYS A 205 13.70 98.79 27.36
N PRO A 206 13.73 99.27 28.63
CA PRO A 206 14.34 98.54 29.74
C PRO A 206 13.65 97.22 30.10
N TRP A 207 12.36 97.01 29.78
CA TRP A 207 11.63 95.79 30.12
C TRP A 207 11.70 94.71 29.04
N GLN A 208 11.96 95.09 27.78
CA GLN A 208 11.99 94.17 26.65
C GLN A 208 12.94 92.96 26.87
N PRO A 209 14.17 93.12 27.41
CA PRO A 209 15.05 91.97 27.65
C PRO A 209 14.47 90.95 28.63
N VAL A 210 13.80 91.41 29.69
CA VAL A 210 13.23 90.52 30.71
C VAL A 210 11.96 89.84 30.19
N VAL A 211 11.09 90.56 29.49
CA VAL A 211 9.88 89.99 28.88
C VAL A 211 10.22 88.97 27.80
N SER A 212 11.20 89.27 26.94
CA SER A 212 11.69 88.36 25.90
C SER A 212 12.26 87.08 26.52
N PHE A 213 13.05 87.21 27.58
CA PHE A 213 13.58 86.06 28.32
C PHE A 213 12.47 85.21 28.95
N ILE A 214 11.50 85.82 29.62
CA ILE A 214 10.37 85.10 30.22
C ILE A 214 9.63 84.31 29.15
N LEU A 215 9.31 84.90 28.00
CA LEU A 215 8.54 84.24 26.93
C LEU A 215 9.33 83.12 26.26
N THR A 216 10.56 83.38 25.83
CA THR A 216 11.37 82.43 25.06
C THR A 216 11.82 81.22 25.88
N GLU A 217 12.09 81.41 27.18
CA GLU A 217 12.53 80.32 28.05
C GLU A 217 11.35 79.60 28.74
N THR A 218 10.15 80.21 28.80
CA THR A 218 8.95 79.56 29.35
C THR A 218 8.18 78.77 28.31
N ILE A 219 8.16 79.17 27.04
CA ILE A 219 7.36 78.49 26.00
C ILE A 219 7.74 77.01 25.85
N ARG A 220 6.71 76.15 25.67
CA ARG A 220 6.83 74.70 25.49
C ARG A 220 5.87 74.24 24.37
N PRO A 221 6.14 73.09 23.71
CA PRO A 221 5.24 72.51 22.71
C PRO A 221 3.86 72.20 23.30
N ASN A 222 2.79 72.50 22.57
CA ASN A 222 1.41 72.15 22.94
C ASN A 222 0.80 71.09 22.01
N LEU A 223 1.59 70.50 21.10
CA LEU A 223 1.25 69.28 20.36
C LEU A 223 2.11 68.11 20.84
N ILE A 224 1.47 67.03 21.28
CA ILE A 224 2.11 65.78 21.71
C ILE A 224 1.84 64.69 20.68
N LEU A 225 2.85 63.85 20.38
CA LEU A 225 2.71 62.71 19.49
C LEU A 225 1.73 61.67 20.07
N ASP A 226 0.63 61.39 19.37
CA ASP A 226 -0.29 60.31 19.69
C ASP A 226 0.27 58.99 19.14
N ARG A 227 1.03 58.29 19.99
CA ARG A 227 1.70 57.03 19.64
C ARG A 227 0.71 55.93 19.26
N GLU A 228 -0.46 55.88 19.86
CA GLU A 228 -1.48 54.87 19.57
C GLU A 228 -2.17 55.12 18.23
N ALA A 229 -2.52 56.37 17.94
CA ALA A 229 -3.08 56.74 16.64
C ALA A 229 -2.06 56.53 15.51
N TYR A 230 -0.79 56.89 15.75
CA TYR A 230 0.29 56.65 14.78
C TYR A 230 0.52 55.16 14.53
N ALA A 231 0.63 54.34 15.57
CA ALA A 231 0.81 52.90 15.44
C ALA A 231 -0.35 52.23 14.70
N ARG A 232 -1.59 52.66 14.95
CA ARG A 232 -2.77 52.18 14.22
C ARG A 232 -2.69 52.51 12.73
N ARG A 233 -2.34 53.74 12.36
CA ARG A 233 -2.18 54.12 10.94
C ARG A 233 -1.04 53.36 10.25
N VAL A 234 0.05 53.08 10.95
CA VAL A 234 1.14 52.23 10.43
C VAL A 234 0.66 50.80 10.17
N ALA A 235 -0.10 50.21 11.10
CA ALA A 235 -0.65 48.87 10.92
C ALA A 235 -1.66 48.82 9.76
N GLU A 236 -2.52 49.82 9.64
CA GLU A 236 -3.48 49.93 8.54
C GLU A 236 -2.79 50.07 7.18
N ALA A 237 -1.76 50.92 7.08
CA ALA A 237 -0.97 51.08 5.86
C ALA A 237 -0.27 49.79 5.44
N ARG A 238 0.24 48.99 6.39
CA ARG A 238 0.83 47.66 6.11
C ARG A 238 -0.22 46.66 5.61
N ASN A 239 -1.44 46.70 6.17
CA ASN A 239 -2.51 45.78 5.79
C ASN A 239 -3.14 46.09 4.43
N GLN A 240 -3.05 47.35 3.97
CA GLN A 240 -3.54 47.75 2.65
C GLN A 240 -2.64 47.33 1.49
N VAL A 241 -1.40 46.87 1.76
CA VAL A 241 -0.49 46.36 0.72
C VAL A 241 -0.94 44.95 0.30
N PRO A 242 -1.41 44.75 -0.95
CA PRO A 242 -1.79 43.43 -1.43
C PRO A 242 -0.55 42.53 -1.56
N PRO A 243 -0.69 41.21 -1.34
CA PRO A 243 0.41 40.27 -1.55
C PRO A 243 0.89 40.30 -3.02
N VAL A 244 2.20 40.40 -3.22
CA VAL A 244 2.81 40.37 -4.56
C VAL A 244 2.79 38.93 -5.06
N GLN A 245 2.05 38.71 -6.15
CA GLN A 245 1.94 37.40 -6.77
C GLN A 245 2.89 37.31 -7.97
N ARG A 246 3.67 36.23 -8.05
CA ARG A 246 4.52 35.90 -9.19
C ARG A 246 4.09 34.57 -9.80
N THR A 247 4.16 34.48 -11.12
CA THR A 247 3.78 33.27 -11.86
C THR A 247 5.04 32.55 -12.34
N ILE A 248 5.15 31.27 -12.02
CA ILE A 248 6.16 30.37 -12.57
C ILE A 248 5.47 29.41 -13.53
N GLN A 249 5.97 29.34 -14.76
CA GLN A 249 5.43 28.43 -15.77
C GLN A 249 5.99 27.01 -15.60
N ALA A 250 5.20 26.02 -16.01
CA ALA A 250 5.65 24.63 -16.09
C ALA A 250 6.89 24.53 -16.99
N GLY A 251 7.91 23.82 -16.53
CA GLY A 251 9.20 23.67 -17.21
C GLY A 251 10.21 24.79 -16.94
N GLN A 252 9.82 25.89 -16.29
CA GLN A 252 10.75 26.95 -15.91
C GLN A 252 11.71 26.45 -14.82
N ILE A 253 13.01 26.68 -15.00
CA ILE A 253 14.05 26.30 -14.02
C ILE A 253 13.98 27.25 -12.83
N ILE A 254 13.85 26.68 -11.64
CA ILE A 254 13.84 27.37 -10.34
C ILE A 254 15.27 27.44 -9.80
N VAL A 255 15.98 26.29 -9.77
CA VAL A 255 17.39 26.23 -9.37
C VAL A 255 18.18 25.50 -10.43
N ARG A 256 19.28 26.09 -10.91
CA ARG A 256 20.21 25.44 -11.84
C ARG A 256 21.20 24.56 -11.10
N LYS A 257 21.61 23.48 -11.74
CA LYS A 257 22.68 22.61 -11.26
C LYS A 257 23.98 23.40 -11.10
N GLY A 258 24.57 23.34 -9.91
CA GLY A 258 25.83 24.04 -9.61
C GLY A 258 25.67 25.41 -8.93
N ASP A 259 24.45 25.96 -8.89
CA ASP A 259 24.19 27.22 -8.19
C ASP A 259 23.87 26.97 -6.70
N PRO A 260 24.26 27.89 -5.79
CA PRO A 260 23.85 27.83 -4.39
C PRO A 260 22.35 28.16 -4.26
N VAL A 261 21.64 27.34 -3.49
CA VAL A 261 20.19 27.51 -3.28
C VAL A 261 19.93 28.70 -2.35
N ASP A 262 19.16 29.68 -2.83
CA ASP A 262 18.75 30.86 -2.05
C ASP A 262 17.49 30.60 -1.20
N ALA A 263 17.25 31.45 -0.19
CA ALA A 263 16.04 31.41 0.63
C ALA A 263 14.76 31.59 -0.21
N GLY A 264 14.81 32.41 -1.27
CA GLY A 264 13.72 32.57 -2.23
C GLY A 264 13.41 31.28 -3.00
N ASP A 265 14.44 30.57 -3.45
CA ASP A 265 14.28 29.28 -4.13
C ASP A 265 13.65 28.24 -3.21
N LEU A 266 14.05 28.20 -1.93
CA LEU A 266 13.45 27.30 -0.95
C LEU A 266 11.97 27.63 -0.69
N ALA A 267 11.59 28.90 -0.66
CA ALA A 267 10.20 29.30 -0.49
C ALA A 267 9.33 28.83 -1.67
N VAL A 268 9.83 29.01 -2.90
CA VAL A 268 9.18 28.53 -4.13
C VAL A 268 9.07 27.00 -4.13
N LEU A 269 10.16 26.29 -3.82
CA LEU A 269 10.18 24.83 -3.78
C LEU A 269 9.27 24.26 -2.66
N ARG A 270 9.09 24.98 -1.54
CA ARG A 270 8.14 24.62 -0.47
C ARG A 270 6.70 24.74 -0.96
N GLN A 271 6.35 25.86 -1.59
CA GLN A 271 4.99 26.06 -2.13
C GLN A 271 4.67 25.10 -3.28
N LEU A 272 5.68 24.67 -4.04
CA LEU A 272 5.55 23.60 -5.03
C LEU A 272 5.44 22.18 -4.44
N GLY A 273 5.70 22.01 -3.15
CA GLY A 273 5.77 20.70 -2.51
C GLY A 273 6.98 19.86 -2.93
N LEU A 274 7.99 20.49 -3.55
CA LEU A 274 9.20 19.82 -4.05
C LEU A 274 10.27 19.65 -2.97
N LEU A 275 10.14 20.35 -1.83
CA LEU A 275 11.01 20.17 -0.66
C LEU A 275 10.48 19.11 0.29
N ARG A 276 11.35 18.17 0.63
CA ARG A 276 11.07 17.07 1.57
C ARG A 276 10.94 17.61 3.00
N THR A 277 9.77 18.16 3.32
CA THR A 277 9.45 18.83 4.60
C THR A 277 8.58 17.99 5.54
N ARG A 278 8.04 16.86 5.07
CA ARG A 278 7.22 15.97 5.91
C ARG A 278 8.09 15.04 6.75
N ALA A 279 7.86 15.03 8.06
CA ALA A 279 8.41 14.00 8.93
C ALA A 279 8.02 12.60 8.40
N ILE A 280 8.97 11.67 8.39
CA ILE A 280 8.74 10.30 7.91
C ILE A 280 7.76 9.56 8.85
N TRP A 281 7.73 9.94 10.13
CA TRP A 281 6.94 9.27 11.17
C TRP A 281 5.42 9.25 10.91
N PRO A 282 4.73 10.36 10.55
CA PRO A 282 3.34 10.31 10.12
C PRO A 282 3.08 9.40 8.91
N ALA A 283 3.95 9.43 7.90
CA ALA A 283 3.80 8.58 6.71
C ALA A 283 4.00 7.09 7.06
N LEU A 284 4.98 6.77 7.90
CA LEU A 284 5.22 5.42 8.40
C LEU A 284 4.05 4.91 9.24
N LEU A 285 3.53 5.73 10.16
CA LEU A 285 2.39 5.38 11.00
C LEU A 285 1.13 5.15 10.14
N GLY A 286 0.84 6.07 9.22
CA GLY A 286 -0.30 5.95 8.31
C GLY A 286 -0.20 4.70 7.42
N ALA A 287 0.96 4.45 6.83
CA ALA A 287 1.21 3.24 6.04
C ALA A 287 1.07 1.97 6.88
N SER A 288 1.59 1.97 8.12
CA SER A 288 1.49 0.84 9.04
C SER A 288 0.04 0.53 9.42
N LEU A 289 -0.73 1.56 9.80
CA LEU A 289 -2.16 1.40 10.13
C LEU A 289 -2.96 0.93 8.92
N PHE A 290 -2.65 1.45 7.73
CA PHE A 290 -3.33 1.07 6.51
C PHE A 290 -3.07 -0.40 6.14
N VAL A 291 -1.81 -0.83 6.14
CA VAL A 291 -1.46 -2.24 5.88
C VAL A 291 -2.04 -3.15 6.96
N LEU A 292 -2.09 -2.71 8.23
CA LEU A 292 -2.71 -3.46 9.32
C LEU A 292 -4.21 -3.65 9.08
N LEU A 293 -4.90 -2.60 8.62
CA LEU A 293 -6.32 -2.66 8.28
C LEU A 293 -6.58 -3.66 7.14
N LEU A 294 -5.81 -3.60 6.06
CA LEU A 294 -5.93 -4.56 4.95
C LEU A 294 -5.61 -5.99 5.39
N GLY A 295 -4.58 -6.18 6.20
CA GLY A 295 -4.25 -7.48 6.79
C GLY A 295 -5.37 -8.01 7.69
N GLY A 296 -6.01 -7.14 8.47
CA GLY A 296 -7.17 -7.47 9.29
C GLY A 296 -8.38 -7.90 8.45
N LEU A 297 -8.63 -7.22 7.32
CA LEU A 297 -9.68 -7.60 6.37
C LEU A 297 -9.41 -8.98 5.75
N ILE A 298 -8.17 -9.26 5.33
CA ILE A 298 -7.77 -10.59 4.82
C ILE A 298 -7.94 -11.65 5.90
N PHE A 299 -7.48 -11.38 7.12
CA PHE A 299 -7.64 -12.30 8.24
C PHE A 299 -9.11 -12.60 8.52
N PHE A 300 -9.98 -11.59 8.52
CA PHE A 300 -11.42 -11.77 8.71
C PHE A 300 -12.05 -12.59 7.58
N TYR A 301 -11.68 -12.34 6.32
CA TYR A 301 -12.12 -13.16 5.18
C TYR A 301 -11.73 -14.63 5.36
N LEU A 302 -10.47 -14.92 5.69
CA LEU A 302 -10.00 -16.28 5.93
C LEU A 302 -10.73 -16.91 7.14
N TYR A 303 -10.92 -16.16 8.22
CA TYR A 303 -11.62 -16.66 9.41
C TYR A 303 -13.09 -16.99 9.16
N GLN A 304 -13.77 -16.25 8.29
CA GLN A 304 -15.20 -16.44 8.03
C GLN A 304 -15.45 -17.47 6.92
N PHE A 305 -14.67 -17.44 5.84
CA PHE A 305 -14.96 -18.22 4.63
C PHE A 305 -13.97 -19.36 4.37
N ARG A 306 -12.75 -19.32 4.93
CA ARG A 306 -11.68 -20.29 4.68
C ARG A 306 -10.85 -20.63 5.91
N ARG A 307 -11.52 -21.12 6.96
CA ARG A 307 -10.86 -21.52 8.23
C ARG A 307 -9.83 -22.63 8.03
N ASP A 308 -10.06 -23.49 7.04
CA ASP A 308 -9.14 -24.52 6.56
C ASP A 308 -7.78 -23.94 6.13
N PHE A 309 -7.73 -22.69 5.63
CA PHE A 309 -6.47 -22.05 5.29
C PHE A 309 -5.70 -21.61 6.53
N LEU A 310 -6.39 -21.21 7.60
CA LEU A 310 -5.76 -20.79 8.86
C LEU A 310 -5.10 -21.96 9.61
N SER A 311 -5.59 -23.18 9.40
CA SER A 311 -5.00 -24.40 9.97
C SER A 311 -3.75 -24.86 9.24
N HIS A 312 -3.58 -24.54 7.95
CA HIS A 312 -2.44 -24.98 7.13
C HIS A 312 -1.38 -23.89 6.93
N ASP A 313 -0.27 -24.01 7.66
CA ASP A 313 0.82 -23.02 7.68
C ASP A 313 1.41 -22.73 6.29
N GLN A 314 1.51 -23.76 5.44
CA GLN A 314 2.02 -23.63 4.08
C GLN A 314 1.13 -22.77 3.19
N HIS A 315 -0.21 -22.85 3.34
CA HIS A 315 -1.15 -22.06 2.54
C HIS A 315 -1.07 -20.58 2.91
N LEU A 316 -0.95 -20.27 4.21
CA LEU A 316 -0.74 -18.89 4.68
C LEU A 316 0.59 -18.30 4.21
N LEU A 317 1.66 -19.09 4.27
CA LEU A 317 2.98 -18.66 3.83
C LEU A 317 3.00 -18.42 2.32
N LEU A 318 2.40 -19.32 1.54
CA LEU A 318 2.25 -19.15 0.09
C LEU A 318 1.42 -17.90 -0.24
N TYR A 319 0.30 -17.71 0.43
CA TYR A 319 -0.54 -16.52 0.24
C TYR A 319 0.25 -15.23 0.51
N GLY A 320 0.91 -15.15 1.66
CA GLY A 320 1.73 -13.99 2.02
C GLY A 320 2.85 -13.75 1.01
N LEU A 321 3.50 -14.81 0.52
CA LEU A 321 4.51 -14.75 -0.52
C LEU A 321 3.94 -14.21 -1.83
N LEU A 322 2.81 -14.74 -2.31
CA LEU A 322 2.17 -14.32 -3.56
C LEU A 322 1.74 -12.86 -3.51
N PHE A 323 1.07 -12.44 -2.43
CA PHE A 323 0.63 -11.07 -2.23
C PHE A 323 1.83 -10.11 -2.19
N THR A 324 2.86 -10.45 -1.40
CA THR A 324 4.07 -9.64 -1.27
C THR A 324 4.88 -9.58 -2.57
N LEU A 325 5.04 -10.70 -3.26
CA LEU A 325 5.69 -10.77 -4.58
C LEU A 325 4.99 -9.86 -5.58
N THR A 326 3.66 -9.88 -5.59
CA THR A 326 2.86 -9.01 -6.46
C THR A 326 3.10 -7.53 -6.15
N LEU A 327 3.13 -7.15 -4.87
CA LEU A 327 3.46 -5.77 -4.45
C LEU A 327 4.90 -5.37 -4.78
N LEU A 328 5.86 -6.29 -4.65
CA LEU A 328 7.26 -6.03 -5.00
C LEU A 328 7.45 -5.85 -6.50
N VAL A 329 6.80 -6.67 -7.33
CA VAL A 329 6.80 -6.51 -8.79
C VAL A 329 6.13 -5.21 -9.18
N ALA A 330 4.98 -4.89 -8.57
CA ALA A 330 4.31 -3.61 -8.77
C ALA A 330 5.25 -2.44 -8.45
N LYS A 331 5.91 -2.47 -7.29
CA LYS A 331 6.87 -1.43 -6.91
C LYS A 331 8.03 -1.34 -7.89
N GLY A 332 8.60 -2.47 -8.30
CA GLY A 332 9.68 -2.52 -9.29
C GLY A 332 9.31 -1.80 -10.58
N ILE A 333 8.09 -2.01 -11.07
CA ILE A 333 7.58 -1.36 -12.28
C ILE A 333 7.37 0.15 -12.07
N THR A 334 6.82 0.57 -10.94
CA THR A 334 6.61 2.02 -10.66
C THR A 334 7.91 2.83 -10.62
N VAL A 335 9.06 2.18 -10.43
CA VAL A 335 10.38 2.85 -10.40
C VAL A 335 11.02 2.95 -11.80
N LEU A 336 10.48 2.25 -12.80
CA LEU A 336 11.01 2.28 -14.16
C LEU A 336 10.75 3.63 -14.83
N LYS A 337 11.80 4.25 -15.36
CA LYS A 337 11.70 5.47 -16.19
C LYS A 337 11.54 5.07 -17.65
N ILE A 338 10.30 5.05 -18.13
CA ILE A 338 9.96 4.58 -19.49
C ILE A 338 10.10 5.67 -20.54
N SER A 339 9.92 6.94 -20.18
CA SER A 339 10.02 8.08 -21.09
C SER A 339 10.50 9.33 -20.37
N ASN A 340 11.16 10.22 -21.11
CA ASN A 340 11.51 11.57 -20.66
C ASN A 340 10.31 12.53 -20.75
N GLN A 341 9.24 12.14 -21.44
CA GLN A 341 7.99 12.91 -21.49
C GLN A 341 7.15 12.63 -20.23
N PRO A 342 6.86 13.64 -19.39
CA PRO A 342 6.17 13.44 -18.11
C PRO A 342 4.80 12.78 -18.25
N GLU A 343 4.05 13.12 -19.31
CA GLU A 343 2.72 12.57 -19.58
C GLU A 343 2.75 11.04 -19.76
N ILE A 344 3.69 10.53 -20.56
CA ILE A 344 3.83 9.09 -20.81
C ILE A 344 4.48 8.39 -19.62
N ALA A 345 5.44 9.04 -18.95
CA ALA A 345 6.09 8.50 -17.77
C ALA A 345 5.09 8.23 -16.63
N ASN A 346 4.07 9.07 -16.48
CA ASN A 346 3.04 8.91 -15.47
C ASN A 346 2.10 7.72 -15.72
N LEU A 347 2.05 7.18 -16.96
CA LEU A 347 1.19 6.03 -17.31
C LEU A 347 1.75 4.67 -16.87
N VAL A 348 2.98 4.62 -16.33
CA VAL A 348 3.67 3.37 -15.95
C VAL A 348 2.85 2.48 -15.00
N GLY A 349 1.93 3.07 -14.24
CA GLY A 349 1.00 2.33 -13.38
C GLY A 349 0.13 1.32 -14.14
N TYR A 350 -0.19 1.58 -15.41
CA TYR A 350 -0.95 0.63 -16.24
C TYR A 350 -0.16 -0.62 -16.60
N LEU A 351 1.17 -0.65 -16.43
CA LEU A 351 2.00 -1.86 -16.65
C LEU A 351 2.07 -2.80 -15.45
N VAL A 352 1.58 -2.38 -14.27
CA VAL A 352 1.66 -3.18 -13.04
C VAL A 352 0.83 -4.47 -13.18
N PRO A 353 1.44 -5.69 -13.22
CA PRO A 353 0.79 -6.95 -13.56
C PRO A 353 0.04 -7.53 -12.36
N LEU A 354 -0.87 -6.75 -11.77
CA LEU A 354 -1.66 -7.17 -10.62
C LEU A 354 -2.48 -8.43 -10.93
N ALA A 355 -2.98 -8.52 -12.16
CA ALA A 355 -3.72 -9.69 -12.63
C ALA A 355 -2.87 -10.97 -12.57
N GLY A 356 -1.56 -10.91 -12.81
CA GLY A 356 -0.68 -12.07 -12.69
C GLY A 356 -0.62 -12.62 -11.26
N GLY A 357 -0.57 -11.73 -10.27
CA GLY A 357 -0.67 -12.10 -8.86
C GLY A 357 -2.00 -12.74 -8.51
N ALA A 358 -3.09 -12.15 -9.00
CA ALA A 358 -4.44 -12.68 -8.79
C ALA A 358 -4.65 -14.06 -9.46
N MET A 359 -4.13 -14.25 -10.67
CA MET A 359 -4.15 -15.53 -11.38
C MET A 359 -3.36 -16.61 -10.62
N LEU A 360 -2.19 -16.30 -10.08
CA LEU A 360 -1.43 -17.23 -9.23
C LEU A 360 -2.20 -17.64 -7.97
N ILE A 361 -2.86 -16.70 -7.28
CA ILE A 361 -3.70 -17.01 -6.13
C ILE A 361 -4.89 -17.87 -6.55
N THR A 362 -5.47 -17.62 -7.73
CA THR A 362 -6.60 -18.41 -8.25
C THR A 362 -6.22 -19.87 -8.50
N VAL A 363 -5.06 -20.10 -9.12
CA VAL A 363 -4.60 -21.45 -9.52
C VAL A 363 -4.07 -22.26 -8.34
N LEU A 364 -3.34 -21.63 -7.42
CA LEU A 364 -2.65 -22.32 -6.33
C LEU A 364 -3.45 -22.39 -5.04
N LEU A 365 -4.44 -21.53 -4.86
CA LEU A 365 -5.16 -21.37 -3.61
C LEU A 365 -6.67 -21.34 -3.83
N ASP A 366 -7.22 -20.19 -4.18
CA ASP A 366 -8.66 -20.00 -4.27
C ASP A 366 -9.05 -18.77 -5.10
N ALA A 367 -10.11 -18.92 -5.91
CA ALA A 367 -10.66 -17.84 -6.73
C ALA A 367 -11.30 -16.72 -5.88
N GLY A 368 -12.01 -17.04 -4.80
CA GLY A 368 -12.63 -16.03 -3.93
C GLY A 368 -11.58 -15.19 -3.20
N LEU A 369 -10.55 -15.84 -2.66
CA LEU A 369 -9.40 -15.16 -2.06
C LEU A 369 -8.65 -14.28 -3.08
N ALA A 370 -8.52 -14.74 -4.33
CA ALA A 370 -7.91 -13.97 -5.40
C ALA A 370 -8.69 -12.68 -5.71
N VAL A 371 -10.02 -12.75 -5.83
CA VAL A 371 -10.87 -11.56 -6.05
C VAL A 371 -10.70 -10.55 -4.93
N PHE A 372 -10.78 -11.01 -3.68
CA PHE A 372 -10.64 -10.13 -2.52
C PHE A 372 -9.24 -9.51 -2.44
N SER A 373 -8.20 -10.30 -2.71
CA SER A 373 -6.81 -9.83 -2.71
C SER A 373 -6.54 -8.85 -3.85
N ALA A 374 -7.10 -9.08 -5.04
CA ALA A 374 -6.99 -8.18 -6.17
C ALA A 374 -7.60 -6.81 -5.87
N PHE A 375 -8.74 -6.78 -5.17
CA PHE A 375 -9.36 -5.54 -4.69
C PHE A 375 -8.46 -4.76 -3.71
N LEU A 376 -7.90 -5.43 -2.70
CA LEU A 376 -7.03 -4.74 -1.74
C LEU A 376 -5.70 -4.29 -2.37
N ALA A 377 -5.15 -5.11 -3.25
CA ALA A 377 -3.89 -4.81 -3.93
C ALA A 377 -4.05 -3.71 -4.99
N SER A 378 -5.20 -3.59 -5.66
CA SER A 378 -5.45 -2.47 -6.59
C SER A 378 -5.50 -1.13 -5.86
N ILE A 379 -6.08 -1.08 -4.67
CA ILE A 379 -6.08 0.11 -3.80
C ILE A 379 -4.64 0.47 -3.42
N LEU A 380 -3.81 -0.50 -3.01
CA LEU A 380 -2.41 -0.27 -2.68
C LEU A 380 -1.63 0.29 -3.88
N VAL A 381 -1.80 -0.28 -5.07
CA VAL A 381 -1.19 0.22 -6.31
C VAL A 381 -1.65 1.63 -6.63
N GLY A 382 -2.94 1.94 -6.46
CA GLY A 382 -3.46 3.30 -6.61
C GLY A 382 -2.76 4.31 -5.70
N ILE A 383 -2.58 3.97 -4.42
CA ILE A 383 -1.85 4.81 -3.46
C ILE A 383 -0.37 4.95 -3.86
N MET A 384 0.27 3.87 -4.32
CA MET A 384 1.65 3.90 -4.82
C MET A 384 1.82 4.83 -6.02
N MET A 385 0.78 4.98 -6.84
CA MET A 385 0.72 5.84 -8.02
C MET A 385 0.14 7.24 -7.74
N GLY A 386 0.19 7.70 -6.49
CA GLY A 386 -0.24 9.06 -6.12
C GLY A 386 -1.75 9.23 -5.93
N GLY A 387 -2.49 8.14 -5.73
CA GLY A 387 -3.92 8.16 -5.42
C GLY A 387 -4.84 8.27 -6.64
N GLN A 388 -4.33 8.00 -7.85
CA GLN A 388 -5.13 8.06 -9.07
C GLN A 388 -6.08 6.86 -9.17
N LEU A 389 -7.38 7.15 -9.23
CA LEU A 389 -8.44 6.14 -9.30
C LEU A 389 -8.34 5.27 -10.56
N SER A 390 -7.83 5.82 -11.66
CA SER A 390 -7.73 5.13 -12.95
C SER A 390 -6.88 3.86 -12.88
N PHE A 391 -5.79 3.87 -12.10
CA PHE A 391 -4.97 2.67 -11.88
C PHE A 391 -5.64 1.63 -10.98
N VAL A 392 -6.44 2.06 -10.01
CA VAL A 392 -7.23 1.16 -9.15
C VAL A 392 -8.26 0.41 -9.99
N ILE A 393 -9.01 1.14 -10.82
CA ILE A 393 -10.05 0.56 -11.68
C ILE A 393 -9.42 -0.37 -12.72
N ALA A 394 -8.39 0.07 -13.44
CA ALA A 394 -7.72 -0.77 -14.43
C ALA A 394 -7.11 -2.02 -13.79
N GLY A 395 -6.39 -1.88 -12.68
CA GLY A 395 -5.82 -3.01 -11.95
C GLY A 395 -6.86 -4.01 -11.46
N LEU A 396 -7.99 -3.54 -10.92
CA LEU A 396 -9.07 -4.40 -10.46
C LEU A 396 -9.76 -5.11 -11.63
N VAL A 397 -10.20 -4.38 -12.66
CA VAL A 397 -10.94 -4.95 -13.79
C VAL A 397 -10.06 -5.94 -14.57
N GLY A 398 -8.79 -5.60 -14.82
CA GLY A 398 -7.83 -6.52 -15.40
C GLY A 398 -7.67 -7.78 -14.55
N SER A 399 -7.53 -7.64 -13.23
CA SER A 399 -7.42 -8.80 -12.34
C SER A 399 -8.67 -9.69 -12.35
N LEU A 400 -9.87 -9.11 -12.33
CA LEU A 400 -11.12 -9.86 -12.43
C LEU A 400 -11.23 -10.60 -13.77
N ALA A 401 -10.87 -9.96 -14.87
CA ALA A 401 -10.82 -10.61 -16.18
C ALA A 401 -9.86 -11.81 -16.18
N GLY A 402 -8.68 -11.66 -15.58
CA GLY A 402 -7.72 -12.74 -15.40
C GLY A 402 -8.27 -13.89 -14.54
N ILE A 403 -8.84 -13.58 -13.37
CA ILE A 403 -9.41 -14.58 -12.45
C ILE A 403 -10.53 -15.38 -13.15
N TYR A 404 -11.52 -14.70 -13.72
CA TYR A 404 -12.68 -15.37 -14.32
C TYR A 404 -12.38 -16.07 -15.65
N SER A 405 -11.26 -15.74 -16.29
CA SER A 405 -10.79 -16.50 -17.45
C SER A 405 -10.21 -17.87 -17.09
N ILE A 406 -9.80 -18.07 -15.82
CA ILE A 406 -9.21 -19.31 -15.34
C ILE A 406 -10.34 -20.22 -14.84
N SER A 407 -10.47 -21.37 -15.50
CA SER A 407 -11.32 -22.46 -15.05
C SER A 407 -10.55 -23.40 -14.12
N SER A 408 -11.27 -24.17 -13.30
CA SER A 408 -10.66 -25.21 -12.45
C SER A 408 -9.91 -26.30 -13.23
N LEU A 409 -10.11 -26.39 -14.55
CA LEU A 409 -9.45 -27.34 -15.45
C LEU A 409 -8.52 -26.63 -16.45
N SER A 410 -8.05 -25.41 -16.13
CA SER A 410 -7.17 -24.67 -17.03
C SER A 410 -5.78 -25.30 -17.10
N ASP A 411 -5.31 -25.48 -18.33
CA ASP A 411 -3.94 -25.84 -18.69
C ASP A 411 -3.07 -24.58 -18.90
N ARG A 412 -1.82 -24.76 -19.36
CA ARG A 412 -0.94 -23.63 -19.72
C ARG A 412 -1.56 -22.69 -20.75
N SER A 413 -2.31 -23.21 -21.72
CA SER A 413 -2.99 -22.38 -22.72
C SER A 413 -4.13 -21.55 -22.11
N GLY A 414 -4.81 -22.08 -21.09
CA GLY A 414 -5.78 -21.34 -20.26
C GLY A 414 -5.16 -20.10 -19.61
N LEU A 415 -3.96 -20.21 -19.04
CA LEU A 415 -3.27 -19.07 -18.44
C LEU A 415 -2.85 -18.01 -19.48
N ILE A 416 -2.39 -18.43 -20.67
CA ILE A 416 -2.06 -17.50 -21.76
C ILE A 416 -3.32 -16.74 -22.21
N ARG A 417 -4.45 -17.45 -22.38
CA ARG A 417 -5.75 -16.84 -22.69
C ARG A 417 -6.16 -15.84 -21.62
N GLY A 418 -5.88 -16.12 -20.35
CA GLY A 418 -6.12 -15.17 -19.27
C GLY A 418 -5.43 -13.83 -19.47
N GLY A 419 -4.15 -13.83 -19.86
CA GLY A 419 -3.47 -12.57 -20.21
C GLY A 419 -4.10 -11.83 -21.38
N ILE A 420 -4.65 -12.53 -22.39
CA ILE A 420 -5.37 -11.89 -23.49
C ILE A 420 -6.64 -11.19 -22.98
N TYR A 421 -7.41 -11.84 -22.10
CA TYR A 421 -8.59 -11.22 -21.47
C TYR A 421 -8.21 -10.02 -20.59
N VAL A 422 -7.10 -10.10 -19.86
CA VAL A 422 -6.54 -8.98 -19.09
C VAL A 422 -6.19 -7.81 -20.02
N SER A 423 -5.50 -8.09 -21.14
CA SER A 423 -5.13 -7.07 -22.14
C SER A 423 -6.36 -6.37 -22.72
N LEU A 424 -7.39 -7.13 -23.10
CA LEU A 424 -8.63 -6.60 -23.66
C LEU A 424 -9.40 -5.76 -22.63
N ALA A 425 -9.52 -6.26 -21.40
CA ALA A 425 -10.22 -5.57 -20.32
C ALA A 425 -9.52 -4.27 -19.94
N ASN A 426 -8.19 -4.29 -19.80
CA ASN A 426 -7.42 -3.08 -19.52
C ASN A 426 -7.48 -2.08 -20.68
N ALA A 427 -7.34 -2.54 -21.94
CA ALA A 427 -7.46 -1.67 -23.10
C ALA A 427 -8.83 -0.95 -23.12
N ALA A 428 -9.92 -1.69 -22.89
CA ALA A 428 -11.27 -1.12 -22.84
C ALA A 428 -11.44 -0.11 -21.69
N VAL A 429 -11.00 -0.45 -20.47
CA VAL A 429 -11.10 0.45 -19.31
C VAL A 429 -10.27 1.71 -19.50
N ILE A 430 -9.03 1.58 -19.95
CA ILE A 430 -8.14 2.73 -20.17
C ILE A 430 -8.69 3.63 -21.29
N LEU A 431 -9.25 3.04 -22.34
CA LEU A 431 -9.93 3.80 -23.40
C LEU A 431 -11.12 4.59 -22.84
N VAL A 432 -12.00 3.94 -22.08
CA VAL A 432 -13.18 4.59 -21.48
C VAL A 432 -12.77 5.72 -20.54
N LEU A 433 -11.85 5.46 -19.61
CA LEU A 433 -11.40 6.48 -18.65
C LEU A 433 -10.68 7.63 -19.35
N GLY A 434 -9.83 7.34 -20.33
CA GLY A 434 -9.12 8.37 -21.08
C GLY A 434 -10.03 9.24 -21.95
N LEU A 435 -11.14 8.71 -22.47
CA LEU A 435 -12.16 9.50 -23.15
C LEU A 435 -12.96 10.39 -22.17
N LEU A 436 -13.26 9.89 -20.97
CA LEU A 436 -13.93 10.67 -19.92
C LEU A 436 -13.06 11.82 -19.39
N ASP A 437 -11.75 11.59 -19.28
CA ASP A 437 -10.76 12.58 -18.83
C ASP A 437 -10.24 13.47 -19.98
N GLU A 438 -10.82 13.37 -21.18
CA GLU A 438 -10.43 14.13 -22.40
C GLU A 438 -8.92 14.06 -22.72
N VAL A 439 -8.30 12.90 -22.49
CA VAL A 439 -6.87 12.68 -22.71
C VAL A 439 -6.52 12.73 -24.20
N GLY A 440 -5.44 13.44 -24.54
CA GLY A 440 -4.94 13.53 -25.92
C GLY A 440 -4.70 12.16 -26.57
N ALA A 441 -4.99 12.06 -27.87
CA ALA A 441 -5.02 10.77 -28.59
C ALA A 441 -3.70 9.97 -28.52
N SER A 442 -2.54 10.64 -28.53
CA SER A 442 -1.23 10.00 -28.40
C SER A 442 -1.02 9.38 -27.02
N THR A 443 -1.35 10.11 -25.96
CA THR A 443 -1.24 9.66 -24.56
C THR A 443 -2.23 8.54 -24.27
N LEU A 444 -3.45 8.64 -24.83
CA LEU A 444 -4.45 7.58 -24.77
C LEU A 444 -3.99 6.29 -25.46
N ALA A 445 -3.45 6.40 -26.68
CA ALA A 445 -2.90 5.25 -27.41
C ALA A 445 -1.73 4.60 -26.65
N ALA A 446 -0.86 5.40 -26.02
CA ALA A 446 0.22 4.90 -25.18
C ALA A 446 -0.31 4.15 -23.95
N GLY A 447 -1.33 4.71 -23.27
CA GLY A 447 -1.99 4.06 -22.13
C GLY A 447 -2.64 2.73 -22.50
N VAL A 448 -3.37 2.68 -23.62
CA VAL A 448 -3.96 1.43 -24.14
C VAL A 448 -2.86 0.41 -24.47
N GLY A 449 -1.78 0.84 -25.11
CA GLY A 449 -0.61 -0.01 -25.39
C GLY A 449 0.00 -0.61 -24.11
N MET A 450 0.12 0.19 -23.04
CA MET A 450 0.56 -0.28 -21.73
C MET A 450 -0.43 -1.27 -21.11
N GLY A 451 -1.73 -1.03 -21.24
CA GLY A 451 -2.77 -1.96 -20.79
C GLY A 451 -2.74 -3.31 -21.52
N ILE A 452 -2.42 -3.31 -22.82
CA ILE A 452 -2.23 -4.54 -23.59
C ILE A 452 -0.97 -5.28 -23.10
N LEU A 453 0.14 -4.56 -22.95
CA LEU A 453 1.40 -5.14 -22.46
C LEU A 453 1.27 -5.69 -21.02
N ASN A 454 0.41 -5.09 -20.19
CA ASN A 454 0.08 -5.56 -18.86
C ASN A 454 -0.45 -7.00 -18.86
N GLY A 455 -1.37 -7.34 -19.76
CA GLY A 455 -1.92 -8.69 -19.84
C GLY A 455 -0.88 -9.72 -20.26
N PHE A 456 0.00 -9.36 -21.18
CA PHE A 456 1.17 -10.19 -21.51
C PHE A 456 2.10 -10.39 -20.31
N LEU A 457 2.46 -9.31 -19.61
CA LEU A 457 3.32 -9.37 -18.43
C LEU A 457 2.69 -10.18 -17.28
N SER A 458 1.37 -10.09 -17.12
CA SER A 458 0.60 -10.88 -16.14
C SER A 458 0.65 -12.38 -16.46
N SER A 459 0.49 -12.76 -17.73
CA SER A 459 0.66 -14.15 -18.17
C SER A 459 2.09 -14.64 -17.97
N VAL A 460 3.10 -13.84 -18.32
CA VAL A 460 4.51 -14.18 -18.14
C VAL A 460 4.84 -14.38 -16.66
N MET A 461 4.37 -13.48 -15.79
CA MET A 461 4.53 -13.63 -14.34
C MET A 461 3.87 -14.92 -13.83
N THR A 462 2.64 -15.21 -14.28
CA THR A 462 1.91 -16.40 -13.86
C THR A 462 2.63 -17.68 -14.32
N LEU A 463 2.89 -17.84 -15.63
CA LEU A 463 3.58 -19.01 -16.18
C LEU A 463 5.00 -19.16 -15.65
N GLY A 464 5.70 -18.04 -15.46
CA GLY A 464 7.08 -18.01 -15.01
C GLY A 464 7.21 -18.43 -13.56
N CYS A 465 6.31 -18.00 -12.67
CA CYS A 465 6.38 -18.31 -11.25
C CYS A 465 5.76 -19.68 -10.90
N LEU A 466 4.73 -20.12 -11.63
CA LEU A 466 3.91 -21.28 -11.25
C LEU A 466 4.73 -22.57 -10.99
N PRO A 467 5.64 -23.03 -11.87
CA PRO A 467 6.36 -24.30 -11.65
C PRO A 467 7.24 -24.30 -10.39
N TYR A 468 7.84 -23.15 -10.07
CA TYR A 468 8.69 -23.00 -8.89
C TYR A 468 7.86 -23.01 -7.61
N LEU A 469 6.70 -22.36 -7.64
CA LEU A 469 5.77 -22.33 -6.51
C LEU A 469 5.15 -23.70 -6.25
N GLU A 470 4.71 -24.41 -7.31
CA GLU A 470 4.22 -25.78 -7.21
C GLU A 470 5.26 -26.71 -6.58
N THR A 471 6.52 -26.63 -7.02
CA THR A 471 7.59 -27.48 -6.50
C THR A 471 7.97 -27.11 -5.06
N ALA A 472 8.11 -25.81 -4.75
CA ALA A 472 8.54 -25.34 -3.44
C ALA A 472 7.50 -25.63 -2.35
N PHE A 473 6.22 -25.55 -2.68
CA PHE A 473 5.12 -25.79 -1.75
C PHE A 473 4.50 -27.18 -1.87
N GLY A 474 4.93 -27.99 -2.85
CA GLY A 474 4.41 -29.34 -3.07
C GLY A 474 2.94 -29.37 -3.48
N ILE A 475 2.46 -28.32 -4.16
CA ILE A 475 1.05 -28.15 -4.54
C ILE A 475 0.76 -28.85 -5.85
N THR A 476 -0.32 -29.64 -5.85
CA THR A 476 -0.81 -30.35 -7.03
C THR A 476 -1.85 -29.50 -7.74
N SER A 477 -1.41 -28.55 -8.57
CA SER A 477 -2.34 -27.70 -9.34
C SER A 477 -3.01 -28.47 -10.49
N SER A 478 -4.16 -27.97 -10.96
CA SER A 478 -4.82 -28.50 -12.16
C SER A 478 -3.94 -28.46 -13.41
N VAL A 479 -3.09 -27.43 -13.55
CA VAL A 479 -2.13 -27.32 -14.65
C VAL A 479 -1.14 -28.49 -14.59
N ARG A 480 -0.59 -28.75 -13.40
CA ARG A 480 0.35 -29.84 -13.18
C ARG A 480 -0.28 -31.21 -13.42
N LEU A 481 -1.52 -31.42 -12.97
CA LEU A 481 -2.26 -32.65 -13.20
C LEU A 481 -2.54 -32.88 -14.69
N LEU A 482 -2.94 -31.85 -15.44
CA LEU A 482 -3.16 -31.96 -16.89
C LEU A 482 -1.87 -32.22 -17.66
N GLU A 483 -0.73 -31.69 -17.19
CA GLU A 483 0.58 -32.06 -17.73
C GLU A 483 0.87 -33.55 -17.51
N LEU A 484 0.62 -34.07 -16.30
CA LEU A 484 0.82 -35.48 -15.95
C LEU A 484 -0.15 -36.41 -16.70
N ALA A 485 -1.34 -35.93 -17.06
CA ALA A 485 -2.30 -36.68 -17.86
C ALA A 485 -1.83 -36.91 -19.31
N ASN A 486 -0.81 -36.19 -19.79
CA ASN A 486 -0.33 -36.31 -21.16
C ASN A 486 0.41 -37.66 -21.36
N PRO A 487 -0.02 -38.53 -22.29
CA PRO A 487 0.62 -39.83 -22.54
C PRO A 487 2.10 -39.75 -22.95
N ASN A 488 2.56 -38.58 -23.41
CA ASN A 488 3.96 -38.35 -23.76
C ASN A 488 4.86 -38.08 -22.55
N GLN A 489 4.31 -37.98 -21.34
CA GLN A 489 5.11 -37.89 -20.12
C GLN A 489 6.03 -39.11 -20.00
N PRO A 490 7.32 -38.93 -19.65
CA PRO A 490 8.31 -40.01 -19.71
C PRO A 490 7.87 -41.30 -19.00
N LEU A 491 7.33 -41.18 -17.79
CA LEU A 491 6.95 -42.33 -16.97
C LEU A 491 5.67 -43.02 -17.48
N LEU A 492 4.69 -42.24 -17.94
CA LEU A 492 3.45 -42.76 -18.50
C LEU A 492 3.68 -43.42 -19.87
N LYS A 493 4.57 -42.84 -20.68
CA LYS A 493 5.05 -43.42 -21.94
C LYS A 493 5.79 -44.74 -21.71
N ARG A 494 6.61 -44.84 -20.66
CA ARG A 494 7.24 -46.10 -20.26
C ARG A 494 6.20 -47.14 -19.87
N LEU A 495 5.20 -46.77 -19.07
CA LEU A 495 4.10 -47.68 -18.70
C LEU A 495 3.38 -48.22 -19.94
N LEU A 496 3.06 -47.35 -20.91
CA LEU A 496 2.45 -47.74 -22.18
C LEU A 496 3.31 -48.74 -22.99
N MET A 497 4.64 -48.56 -23.02
CA MET A 497 5.54 -49.35 -23.86
C MET A 497 6.02 -50.65 -23.20
N GLU A 498 6.32 -50.60 -21.90
CA GLU A 498 6.92 -51.71 -21.14
C GLU A 498 5.86 -52.58 -20.44
N ALA A 499 4.69 -52.01 -20.08
CA ALA A 499 3.59 -52.69 -19.37
C ALA A 499 2.21 -52.26 -19.92
N PRO A 500 1.92 -52.54 -21.22
CA PRO A 500 0.73 -52.03 -21.91
C PRO A 500 -0.59 -52.49 -21.26
N GLY A 501 -0.63 -53.69 -20.70
CA GLY A 501 -1.81 -54.20 -19.99
C GLY A 501 -2.15 -53.37 -18.76
N THR A 502 -1.14 -53.08 -17.94
CA THR A 502 -1.25 -52.20 -16.78
C THR A 502 -1.63 -50.77 -17.19
N TYR A 503 -1.09 -50.25 -18.30
CA TYR A 503 -1.50 -48.95 -18.83
C TYR A 503 -3.00 -48.92 -19.16
N HIS A 504 -3.50 -49.90 -19.91
CA HIS A 504 -4.91 -49.96 -20.28
C HIS A 504 -5.83 -50.13 -19.06
N HIS A 505 -5.43 -50.95 -18.09
CA HIS A 505 -6.11 -51.06 -16.81
C HIS A 505 -6.19 -49.71 -16.09
N SER A 506 -5.06 -49.01 -15.96
CA SER A 506 -4.97 -47.70 -15.29
C SER A 506 -5.88 -46.63 -15.90
N ILE A 507 -6.03 -46.61 -17.23
CA ILE A 507 -6.96 -45.70 -17.92
C ILE A 507 -8.42 -46.03 -17.57
N LEU A 508 -8.80 -47.31 -17.53
CA LEU A 508 -10.16 -47.73 -17.18
C LEU A 508 -10.50 -47.42 -15.72
N VAL A 509 -9.56 -47.66 -14.81
CA VAL A 509 -9.65 -47.26 -13.40
C VAL A 509 -9.85 -45.75 -13.30
N GLY A 510 -9.07 -44.96 -14.05
CA GLY A 510 -9.21 -43.51 -14.09
C GLY A 510 -10.60 -43.05 -14.53
N ASN A 511 -11.18 -43.65 -15.57
CA ASN A 511 -12.52 -43.32 -16.05
C ASN A 511 -13.61 -43.64 -15.01
N LEU A 512 -13.49 -44.79 -14.33
CA LEU A 512 -14.42 -45.18 -13.26
C LEU A 512 -14.33 -44.22 -12.09
N ALA A 513 -13.10 -44.00 -11.61
CA ALA A 513 -12.83 -43.21 -10.44
C ALA A 513 -13.16 -41.71 -10.66
N GLU A 514 -12.91 -41.15 -11.85
CA GLU A 514 -13.31 -39.78 -12.24
C GLU A 514 -14.83 -39.61 -12.17
N ALA A 515 -15.60 -40.54 -12.75
CA ALA A 515 -17.06 -40.48 -12.73
C ALA A 515 -17.61 -40.57 -11.29
N ALA A 516 -16.98 -41.39 -10.45
CA ALA A 516 -17.35 -41.49 -9.04
C ALA A 516 -16.98 -40.23 -8.25
N ALA A 517 -15.82 -39.62 -8.51
CA ALA A 517 -15.38 -38.38 -7.88
C ALA A 517 -16.37 -37.23 -8.13
N GLN A 518 -16.84 -37.09 -9.38
CA GLN A 518 -17.88 -36.12 -9.74
C GLN A 518 -19.18 -36.35 -8.95
N ALA A 519 -19.56 -37.61 -8.71
CA ALA A 519 -20.79 -37.95 -8.00
C ALA A 519 -20.74 -37.68 -6.48
N VAL A 520 -19.55 -37.62 -5.89
CA VAL A 520 -19.34 -37.42 -4.44
C VAL A 520 -18.66 -36.11 -4.09
N HIS A 521 -18.46 -35.22 -5.06
CA HIS A 521 -17.77 -33.94 -4.92
C HIS A 521 -16.32 -34.07 -4.41
N ALA A 522 -15.61 -35.12 -4.83
CA ALA A 522 -14.15 -35.24 -4.71
C ALA A 522 -13.46 -34.61 -5.94
N ASP A 523 -12.14 -34.46 -5.92
CA ASP A 523 -11.39 -33.92 -7.07
C ASP A 523 -11.32 -34.95 -8.24
N PRO A 524 -12.05 -34.71 -9.35
CA PRO A 524 -12.09 -35.67 -10.46
C PRO A 524 -10.78 -35.73 -11.25
N LEU A 525 -10.06 -34.61 -11.35
CA LEU A 525 -8.82 -34.54 -12.13
C LEU A 525 -7.69 -35.22 -11.38
N LEU A 526 -7.58 -35.00 -10.07
CA LEU A 526 -6.61 -35.69 -9.21
C LEU A 526 -6.84 -37.19 -9.24
N VAL A 527 -8.08 -37.65 -9.11
CA VAL A 527 -8.41 -39.09 -9.14
C VAL A 527 -8.05 -39.71 -10.48
N ARG A 528 -8.43 -39.08 -11.61
CA ARG A 528 -8.09 -39.59 -12.94
C ARG A 528 -6.58 -39.72 -13.13
N VAL A 529 -5.84 -38.68 -12.81
CA VAL A 529 -4.38 -38.67 -12.97
C VAL A 529 -3.73 -39.63 -11.98
N GLY A 530 -4.17 -39.65 -10.73
CA GLY A 530 -3.74 -40.60 -9.72
C GLY A 530 -3.88 -42.04 -10.20
N SER A 531 -5.01 -42.39 -10.83
CA SER A 531 -5.22 -43.70 -11.45
C SER A 531 -4.24 -44.00 -12.59
N TYR A 532 -3.79 -43.01 -13.37
CA TYR A 532 -2.79 -43.27 -14.43
C TYR A 532 -1.44 -43.69 -13.86
N TYR A 533 -1.14 -43.30 -12.62
CA TYR A 533 0.15 -43.53 -11.98
C TYR A 533 0.10 -44.57 -10.85
N HIS A 534 -1.08 -44.99 -10.37
CA HIS A 534 -1.22 -45.83 -9.17
C HIS A 534 -0.37 -47.11 -9.22
N ASP A 535 -0.24 -47.66 -10.42
CA ASP A 535 0.36 -48.97 -10.70
C ASP A 535 1.76 -48.91 -11.33
N ILE A 536 2.40 -47.74 -11.39
CA ILE A 536 3.68 -47.55 -12.10
C ILE A 536 4.82 -48.42 -11.56
N GLY A 537 4.74 -48.87 -10.31
CA GLY A 537 5.73 -49.80 -9.74
C GLY A 537 5.79 -51.15 -10.46
N LYS A 538 4.71 -51.55 -11.15
CA LYS A 538 4.69 -52.76 -11.99
C LYS A 538 5.72 -52.70 -13.11
N LEU A 539 6.21 -51.51 -13.49
CA LEU A 539 7.34 -51.33 -14.43
C LEU A 539 8.62 -52.05 -14.01
N LYS A 540 8.87 -52.25 -12.71
CA LYS A 540 10.08 -52.96 -12.26
C LYS A 540 10.06 -54.43 -12.68
N ARG A 541 8.87 -55.06 -12.71
CA ARG A 541 8.68 -56.50 -12.98
C ARG A 541 7.38 -56.77 -13.76
N PRO A 542 7.20 -56.27 -14.99
CA PRO A 542 5.90 -56.30 -15.67
C PRO A 542 5.34 -57.71 -15.86
N TYR A 543 6.21 -58.68 -16.16
CA TYR A 543 5.84 -60.07 -16.47
C TYR A 543 5.19 -60.83 -15.29
N PHE A 544 5.36 -60.36 -14.05
CA PHE A 544 4.70 -60.95 -12.88
C PHE A 544 3.23 -60.52 -12.73
N PHE A 545 2.76 -59.53 -13.48
CA PHE A 545 1.38 -59.07 -13.42
C PHE A 545 0.57 -59.62 -14.59
N ILE A 546 -0.56 -60.26 -14.29
CA ILE A 546 -1.35 -61.08 -15.23
C ILE A 546 -1.80 -60.29 -16.47
N GLU A 547 -2.10 -59.00 -16.30
CA GLU A 547 -2.53 -58.12 -17.38
C GLU A 547 -1.45 -57.88 -18.44
N ASN A 548 -0.17 -58.10 -18.12
CA ASN A 548 0.96 -57.96 -19.04
C ASN A 548 1.51 -59.29 -19.57
N GLN A 549 0.95 -60.43 -19.15
CA GLN A 549 1.43 -61.74 -19.59
C GLN A 549 0.94 -62.01 -21.02
N VAL A 550 1.90 -62.15 -21.96
CA VAL A 550 1.64 -62.47 -23.37
C VAL A 550 1.65 -63.99 -23.61
N THR A 551 2.40 -64.73 -22.79
CA THR A 551 2.51 -66.19 -22.85
C THR A 551 1.55 -66.87 -21.88
N LYS A 552 1.14 -68.12 -22.16
CA LYS A 552 0.27 -68.90 -21.27
C LYS A 552 0.95 -69.39 -19.97
N GLU A 553 2.26 -69.25 -19.83
CA GLU A 553 2.97 -69.63 -18.59
C GLU A 553 2.96 -68.48 -17.58
N ASN A 554 2.38 -68.72 -16.40
CA ASN A 554 2.38 -67.76 -15.30
C ASN A 554 3.61 -67.98 -14.39
N PRO A 555 4.52 -66.99 -14.23
CA PRO A 555 5.73 -67.14 -13.41
C PRO A 555 5.42 -67.46 -11.93
N HIS A 556 4.23 -67.08 -11.44
CA HIS A 556 3.80 -67.37 -10.08
C HIS A 556 3.55 -68.85 -9.79
N GLU A 557 3.40 -69.69 -10.82
CA GLU A 557 3.26 -71.14 -10.64
C GLU A 557 4.56 -71.78 -10.16
N LYS A 558 5.71 -71.21 -10.54
CA LYS A 558 7.06 -71.74 -10.31
C LYS A 558 7.72 -71.24 -9.02
N ILE A 559 7.02 -70.44 -8.22
CA ILE A 559 7.55 -69.84 -6.99
C ILE A 559 6.59 -70.01 -5.80
N ALA A 560 7.13 -69.90 -4.58
CA ALA A 560 6.34 -69.99 -3.35
C ALA A 560 5.28 -68.86 -3.25
N PRO A 561 4.11 -69.11 -2.63
CA PRO A 561 3.08 -68.10 -2.44
C PRO A 561 3.55 -66.86 -1.66
N SER A 562 4.43 -67.03 -0.68
CA SER A 562 5.04 -65.93 0.09
C SER A 562 5.90 -65.03 -0.81
N LEU A 563 6.74 -65.62 -1.68
CA LEU A 563 7.56 -64.87 -2.63
C LEU A 563 6.69 -64.17 -3.68
N SER A 564 5.62 -64.83 -4.16
CA SER A 564 4.65 -64.21 -5.05
C SER A 564 4.00 -62.97 -4.43
N THR A 565 3.61 -63.10 -3.16
CA THR A 565 3.00 -62.01 -2.41
C THR A 565 3.97 -60.85 -2.23
N LEU A 566 5.24 -61.13 -1.88
CA LEU A 566 6.27 -60.11 -1.77
C LEU A 566 6.48 -59.36 -3.10
N ILE A 567 6.52 -60.07 -4.23
CA ILE A 567 6.66 -59.46 -5.55
C ILE A 567 5.45 -58.58 -5.86
N ILE A 568 4.24 -59.07 -5.63
CA ILE A 568 3.02 -58.27 -5.88
C ILE A 568 3.00 -57.06 -4.97
N THR A 569 3.12 -57.19 -3.65
CA THR A 569 3.00 -56.04 -2.73
C THR A 569 4.13 -55.02 -2.89
N SER A 570 5.30 -55.44 -3.39
CA SER A 570 6.44 -54.54 -3.63
C SER A 570 6.16 -53.43 -4.65
N HIS A 571 5.18 -53.61 -5.56
CA HIS A 571 4.91 -52.58 -6.58
C HIS A 571 4.49 -51.23 -5.97
N VAL A 572 3.90 -51.21 -4.77
CA VAL A 572 3.56 -49.96 -4.08
C VAL A 572 4.84 -49.21 -3.71
N LYS A 573 5.79 -49.90 -3.07
CA LYS A 573 7.09 -49.34 -2.64
C LYS A 573 7.94 -48.93 -3.86
N ASP A 574 7.98 -49.78 -4.88
CA ASP A 574 8.66 -49.53 -6.16
C ASP A 574 8.03 -48.35 -6.92
N GLY A 575 6.70 -48.22 -6.87
CA GLY A 575 5.96 -47.11 -7.48
C GLY A 575 6.29 -45.78 -6.80
N LEU A 576 6.38 -45.77 -5.47
CA LEU A 576 6.80 -44.58 -4.72
C LEU A 576 8.25 -44.19 -4.98
N GLU A 577 9.15 -45.16 -5.18
CA GLU A 577 10.53 -44.88 -5.60
C GLU A 577 10.55 -44.18 -6.97
N LEU A 578 9.88 -44.75 -7.98
CA LEU A 578 9.77 -44.17 -9.32
C LEU A 578 9.10 -42.78 -9.29
N ALA A 579 8.07 -42.61 -8.47
CA ALA A 579 7.36 -41.35 -8.32
C ALA A 579 8.26 -40.24 -7.75
N ARG A 580 9.10 -40.56 -6.76
CA ARG A 580 10.08 -39.62 -6.19
C ARG A 580 11.16 -39.25 -7.20
N GLU A 581 11.69 -40.23 -7.93
CA GLU A 581 12.68 -40.00 -8.99
C GLU A 581 12.15 -39.03 -10.06
N HIS A 582 10.87 -39.18 -10.43
CA HIS A 582 10.22 -38.36 -11.45
C HIS A 582 9.52 -37.11 -10.88
N LYS A 583 9.70 -36.82 -9.58
CA LYS A 583 9.14 -35.64 -8.89
C LYS A 583 7.62 -35.51 -9.09
N LEU A 584 6.91 -36.62 -8.92
CA LEU A 584 5.45 -36.58 -8.92
C LEU A 584 4.93 -35.80 -7.69
N PRO A 585 3.78 -35.11 -7.80
CA PRO A 585 3.17 -34.40 -6.70
C PRO A 585 2.80 -35.33 -5.53
N ARG A 586 2.74 -34.79 -4.31
CA ARG A 586 2.46 -35.56 -3.10
C ARG A 586 1.12 -36.26 -3.14
N ASP A 587 0.09 -35.63 -3.70
CA ASP A 587 -1.25 -36.20 -3.76
C ASP A 587 -1.32 -37.41 -4.71
N VAL A 588 -0.54 -37.38 -5.80
CA VAL A 588 -0.40 -38.54 -6.70
C VAL A 588 0.38 -39.67 -6.01
N MET A 589 1.46 -39.34 -5.29
CA MET A 589 2.21 -40.32 -4.50
C MET A 589 1.35 -40.95 -3.40
N ALA A 590 0.48 -40.18 -2.75
CA ALA A 590 -0.45 -40.68 -1.74
C ALA A 590 -1.43 -41.71 -2.33
N ILE A 591 -1.93 -41.48 -3.55
CA ILE A 591 -2.77 -42.46 -4.25
C ILE A 591 -1.98 -43.74 -4.55
N ILE A 592 -0.73 -43.64 -5.03
CA ILE A 592 0.14 -44.80 -5.25
C ILE A 592 0.33 -45.60 -3.96
N GLU A 593 0.58 -44.93 -2.83
CA GLU A 593 0.76 -45.59 -1.53
C GLU A 593 -0.50 -46.28 -1.02
N GLN A 594 -1.67 -45.66 -1.22
CA GLN A 594 -2.90 -46.02 -0.51
C GLN A 594 -3.89 -46.86 -1.32
N HIS A 595 -3.72 -47.00 -2.64
CA HIS A 595 -4.75 -47.61 -3.50
C HIS A 595 -5.07 -49.08 -3.16
N HIS A 596 -4.17 -49.81 -2.48
CA HIS A 596 -4.46 -51.14 -1.93
C HIS A 596 -4.70 -51.17 -0.42
N GLY A 597 -4.38 -50.09 0.29
CA GLY A 597 -4.47 -50.03 1.75
C GLY A 597 -3.75 -51.19 2.40
N THR A 598 -4.43 -51.90 3.30
CA THR A 598 -3.91 -53.10 3.99
C THR A 598 -4.60 -54.38 3.51
N SER A 599 -5.08 -54.38 2.27
CA SER A 599 -5.89 -55.48 1.72
C SER A 599 -5.13 -56.82 1.75
N LEU A 600 -5.87 -57.92 1.83
CA LEU A 600 -5.30 -59.26 1.74
C LEU A 600 -5.06 -59.68 0.29
N VAL A 601 -3.88 -60.22 -0.01
CA VAL A 601 -3.57 -60.88 -1.29
C VAL A 601 -4.16 -62.30 -1.29
N ALA A 602 -5.49 -62.36 -1.41
CA ALA A 602 -6.30 -63.54 -1.08
C ALA A 602 -5.91 -64.82 -1.85
N TYR A 603 -5.57 -64.72 -3.14
CA TYR A 603 -5.21 -65.89 -3.95
C TYR A 603 -3.98 -66.63 -3.42
N PHE A 604 -2.90 -65.89 -3.11
CA PHE A 604 -1.68 -66.50 -2.60
C PHE A 604 -1.79 -66.91 -1.13
N TYR A 605 -2.62 -66.21 -0.35
CA TYR A 605 -2.96 -66.64 1.01
C TYR A 605 -3.69 -67.99 1.00
N GLN A 606 -4.71 -68.16 0.15
CA GLN A 606 -5.41 -69.45 0.00
C GLN A 606 -4.47 -70.55 -0.48
N ARG A 607 -3.64 -70.28 -1.48
CA ARG A 607 -2.63 -71.25 -1.96
C ARG A 607 -1.59 -71.61 -0.89
N ALA A 608 -1.28 -70.70 0.04
CA ALA A 608 -0.41 -70.99 1.17
C ALA A 608 -1.11 -71.88 2.21
N LEU A 609 -2.40 -71.68 2.46
CA LEU A 609 -3.20 -72.55 3.33
C LEU A 609 -3.38 -73.97 2.77
N GLU A 610 -3.18 -74.17 1.47
CA GLU A 610 -3.16 -75.50 0.83
C GLU A 610 -1.79 -76.20 0.95
N SER A 611 -0.79 -75.59 1.59
CA SER A 611 0.52 -76.20 1.82
C SER A 611 0.49 -77.24 2.96
N ASP A 612 1.57 -78.03 3.10
CA ASP A 612 1.69 -79.08 4.12
C ASP A 612 1.64 -78.59 5.58
N ARG A 613 1.70 -77.27 5.82
CA ARG A 613 1.70 -76.66 7.17
C ARG A 613 0.84 -75.40 7.24
N PRO A 614 -0.49 -75.51 7.09
CA PRO A 614 -1.40 -74.36 7.12
C PRO A 614 -1.35 -73.59 8.44
N GLU A 615 -1.06 -74.27 9.56
CA GLU A 615 -0.97 -73.67 10.88
C GLU A 615 0.15 -72.63 11.05
N LEU A 616 1.12 -72.59 10.14
CA LEU A 616 2.22 -71.61 10.15
C LEU A 616 1.94 -70.38 9.27
N VAL A 617 0.82 -70.35 8.55
CA VAL A 617 0.48 -69.28 7.60
C VAL A 617 -0.23 -68.14 8.32
N ALA A 618 0.49 -67.06 8.61
CA ALA A 618 -0.09 -65.84 9.18
C ALA A 618 -0.70 -64.97 8.08
N GLU A 619 -1.95 -64.52 8.26
CA GLU A 619 -2.63 -63.62 7.32
C GLU A 619 -1.86 -62.30 7.11
N ALA A 620 -1.20 -61.81 8.16
CA ALA A 620 -0.41 -60.58 8.13
C ALA A 620 0.72 -60.63 7.07
N ASP A 621 1.29 -61.79 6.80
CA ASP A 621 2.37 -61.97 5.81
C ASP A 621 1.86 -61.83 4.36
N PHE A 622 0.53 -61.86 4.17
CA PHE A 622 -0.13 -61.77 2.87
C PHE A 622 -0.91 -60.48 2.68
N ARG A 623 -0.83 -59.54 3.62
CA ARG A 623 -1.45 -58.21 3.50
C ARG A 623 -0.45 -57.18 2.95
N TYR A 624 -0.98 -56.14 2.32
CA TYR A 624 -0.16 -54.98 1.96
C TYR A 624 0.33 -54.27 3.23
N ASP A 625 1.63 -54.01 3.29
CA ASP A 625 2.28 -53.15 4.29
C ASP A 625 2.25 -51.70 3.80
N ALA A 626 1.05 -51.11 3.79
CA ALA A 626 0.79 -49.76 3.32
C ALA A 626 -0.31 -49.07 4.15
N VAL A 627 -0.52 -47.78 3.89
CA VAL A 627 -1.46 -46.95 4.64
C VAL A 627 -2.86 -47.07 4.04
N LYS A 628 -3.90 -47.18 4.88
CA LYS A 628 -5.30 -47.13 4.41
C LYS A 628 -5.57 -45.77 3.73
N PRO A 629 -6.53 -45.69 2.79
CA PRO A 629 -6.98 -44.43 2.22
C PRO A 629 -7.22 -43.35 3.27
N GLN A 630 -6.51 -42.23 3.14
CA GLN A 630 -6.65 -41.05 4.02
C GLN A 630 -7.54 -39.97 3.38
N SER A 631 -7.92 -40.14 2.11
CA SER A 631 -8.75 -39.21 1.35
C SER A 631 -9.84 -39.93 0.56
N LYS A 632 -10.88 -39.18 0.16
CA LYS A 632 -11.92 -39.70 -0.73
C LYS A 632 -11.30 -40.14 -2.05
N GLU A 633 -10.38 -39.35 -2.58
CA GLU A 633 -9.71 -39.58 -3.85
C GLU A 633 -8.95 -40.91 -3.87
N ALA A 634 -8.14 -41.20 -2.85
CA ALA A 634 -7.42 -42.47 -2.73
C ALA A 634 -8.39 -43.66 -2.60
N ALA A 635 -9.47 -43.51 -1.81
CA ALA A 635 -10.48 -44.54 -1.67
C ALA A 635 -11.24 -44.81 -2.98
N LEU A 636 -11.51 -43.78 -3.78
CA LEU A 636 -12.14 -43.93 -5.10
C LEU A 636 -11.26 -44.72 -6.06
N VAL A 637 -9.95 -44.46 -6.07
CA VAL A 637 -9.00 -45.23 -6.89
C VAL A 637 -8.94 -46.69 -6.42
N MET A 638 -8.87 -46.95 -5.11
CA MET A 638 -8.92 -48.30 -4.55
C MET A 638 -10.17 -49.08 -4.99
N LEU A 639 -11.34 -48.45 -4.88
CA LEU A 639 -12.61 -49.08 -5.24
C LEU A 639 -12.70 -49.33 -6.75
N ALA A 640 -12.25 -48.37 -7.57
CA ALA A 640 -12.25 -48.50 -9.02
C ALA A 640 -11.30 -49.61 -9.50
N ASP A 641 -10.08 -49.68 -8.95
CA ASP A 641 -9.09 -50.73 -9.22
C ASP A 641 -9.67 -52.12 -8.91
N SER A 642 -10.19 -52.28 -7.69
CA SER A 642 -10.77 -53.56 -7.25
C SER A 642 -11.96 -54.00 -8.11
N VAL A 643 -12.80 -53.04 -8.55
CA VAL A 643 -13.97 -53.31 -9.39
C VAL A 643 -13.55 -53.63 -10.84
N GLU A 644 -12.61 -52.88 -11.42
CA GLU A 644 -12.09 -53.14 -12.78
C GLU A 644 -11.47 -54.54 -12.87
N ALA A 645 -10.59 -54.87 -11.90
CA ALA A 645 -9.92 -56.16 -11.84
C ALA A 645 -10.91 -57.31 -11.69
N ALA A 646 -11.94 -57.17 -10.84
CA ALA A 646 -12.96 -58.20 -10.65
C ALA A 646 -13.84 -58.41 -11.90
N ILE A 647 -14.11 -57.35 -12.67
CA ILE A 647 -14.95 -57.43 -13.87
C ILE A 647 -14.22 -58.09 -15.03
N ARG A 648 -12.90 -57.95 -15.15
CA ARG A 648 -12.12 -58.68 -16.17
C ARG A 648 -12.30 -60.20 -16.09
N ALA A 649 -12.52 -60.72 -14.89
CA ALA A 649 -12.78 -62.15 -14.67
C ALA A 649 -14.26 -62.57 -14.90
N LEU A 650 -15.17 -61.61 -15.10
CA LEU A 650 -16.61 -61.89 -15.18
C LEU A 650 -17.02 -62.39 -16.57
N GLN A 651 -17.51 -63.62 -16.64
CA GLN A 651 -18.12 -64.16 -17.87
C GLN A 651 -19.50 -63.53 -18.10
N LYS A 652 -19.68 -62.88 -19.27
CA LYS A 652 -20.91 -62.19 -19.71
C LYS A 652 -21.34 -61.04 -18.77
N PRO A 653 -20.78 -59.83 -18.94
CA PRO A 653 -21.03 -58.67 -18.07
C PRO A 653 -22.39 -58.00 -18.34
N THR A 654 -23.50 -58.62 -17.96
CA THR A 654 -24.84 -57.99 -18.02
C THR A 654 -24.97 -56.87 -16.97
N PRO A 655 -25.79 -55.83 -17.17
CA PRO A 655 -25.94 -54.71 -16.22
C PRO A 655 -26.23 -55.13 -14.78
N GLY A 656 -27.16 -56.07 -14.56
CA GLY A 656 -27.49 -56.55 -13.20
C GLY A 656 -26.33 -57.31 -12.53
N ARG A 657 -25.53 -58.05 -13.30
CA ARG A 657 -24.32 -58.72 -12.78
C ARG A 657 -23.21 -57.73 -12.45
N LEU A 658 -23.04 -56.70 -13.28
CA LEU A 658 -22.10 -55.61 -13.02
C LEU A 658 -22.46 -54.87 -11.73
N GLU A 659 -23.74 -54.55 -11.52
CA GLU A 659 -24.20 -53.91 -10.28
C GLU A 659 -23.99 -54.81 -9.06
N GLY A 660 -24.40 -56.08 -9.14
CA GLY A 660 -24.22 -57.03 -8.04
C GLY A 660 -22.75 -57.20 -7.64
N LEU A 661 -21.86 -57.36 -8.63
CA LEU A 661 -20.42 -57.48 -8.39
C LEU A 661 -19.85 -56.19 -7.79
N THR A 662 -20.16 -55.02 -8.37
CA THR A 662 -19.67 -53.73 -7.89
C THR A 662 -20.04 -53.48 -6.43
N ARG A 663 -21.32 -53.69 -6.08
CA ARG A 663 -21.80 -53.52 -4.70
C ARG A 663 -21.14 -54.51 -3.73
N ARG A 664 -20.90 -55.74 -4.18
CA ARG A 664 -20.21 -56.75 -3.36
C ARG A 664 -18.77 -56.33 -3.04
N ILE A 665 -17.99 -55.91 -4.04
CA ILE A 665 -16.61 -55.45 -3.85
C ILE A 665 -16.54 -54.25 -2.90
N ILE A 666 -17.42 -53.26 -3.07
CA ILE A 666 -17.48 -52.09 -2.16
C ILE A 666 -17.78 -52.55 -0.72
N LYS A 667 -18.71 -53.51 -0.55
CA LYS A 667 -19.06 -54.05 0.76
C LYS A 667 -17.90 -54.85 1.38
N GLU A 668 -17.16 -55.62 0.60
CA GLU A 668 -15.97 -56.35 1.06
C GLU A 668 -14.90 -55.38 1.60
N LYS A 669 -14.60 -54.29 0.87
CA LYS A 669 -13.64 -53.27 1.34
C LYS A 669 -14.10 -52.55 2.60
N LEU A 670 -15.40 -52.26 2.70
CA LEU A 670 -16.00 -51.70 3.91
C LEU A 670 -15.89 -52.65 5.11
N HIS A 671 -16.14 -53.95 4.90
CA HIS A 671 -16.06 -54.96 5.97
C HIS A 671 -14.62 -55.26 6.40
N ASP A 672 -13.65 -55.15 5.49
CA ASP A 672 -12.21 -55.25 5.78
C ASP A 672 -11.63 -53.97 6.43
N GLY A 673 -12.48 -52.98 6.74
CA GLY A 673 -12.08 -51.73 7.40
C GLY A 673 -11.17 -50.83 6.55
N GLN A 674 -11.12 -51.03 5.22
CA GLN A 674 -10.24 -50.24 4.34
C GLN A 674 -10.68 -48.78 4.21
N LEU A 675 -11.93 -48.47 4.55
CA LEU A 675 -12.53 -47.14 4.39
C LEU A 675 -12.65 -46.37 5.73
N ASP A 676 -12.08 -46.90 6.82
CA ASP A 676 -12.26 -46.35 8.18
C ASP A 676 -11.54 -45.00 8.40
N GLU A 677 -10.55 -44.69 7.57
CA GLU A 677 -9.65 -43.53 7.73
C GLU A 677 -9.86 -42.46 6.64
N CYS A 678 -10.98 -42.51 5.91
CA CYS A 678 -11.36 -41.50 4.92
C CYS A 678 -12.80 -41.00 5.10
N ASP A 679 -13.07 -39.79 4.61
CA ASP A 679 -14.35 -39.09 4.81
C ASP A 679 -15.48 -39.56 3.87
N LEU A 680 -15.48 -40.82 3.40
CA LEU A 680 -16.57 -41.37 2.59
C LEU A 680 -17.77 -41.75 3.45
N THR A 681 -18.95 -41.25 3.08
CA THR A 681 -20.20 -41.60 3.78
C THR A 681 -20.87 -42.83 3.14
N PHE A 682 -21.77 -43.51 3.88
CA PHE A 682 -22.61 -44.57 3.28
C PHE A 682 -23.44 -44.10 2.08
N LYS A 683 -23.82 -42.82 2.06
CA LYS A 683 -24.49 -42.21 0.90
C LYS A 683 -23.56 -42.11 -0.30
N ASP A 684 -22.30 -41.78 -0.08
CA ASP A 684 -21.28 -41.72 -1.13
C ASP A 684 -21.03 -43.11 -1.73
N LEU A 685 -20.95 -44.18 -0.92
CA LEU A 685 -20.78 -45.55 -1.42
C LEU A 685 -21.87 -45.97 -2.43
N ASN A 686 -23.12 -45.57 -2.19
CA ASN A 686 -24.22 -45.82 -3.13
C ASN A 686 -24.09 -45.02 -4.43
N ARG A 687 -23.63 -43.76 -4.34
CA ARG A 687 -23.37 -42.91 -5.51
C ARG A 687 -22.20 -43.44 -6.35
N ILE A 688 -21.14 -43.91 -5.68
CA ILE A 688 -19.97 -44.53 -6.31
C ILE A 688 -20.39 -45.79 -7.08
N ALA A 689 -21.15 -46.69 -6.44
CA ALA A 689 -21.65 -47.90 -7.09
C ALA A 689 -22.46 -47.56 -8.36
N ALA A 690 -23.37 -46.59 -8.27
CA ALA A 690 -24.17 -46.16 -9.42
C ALA A 690 -23.32 -45.51 -10.53
N ALA A 691 -22.28 -44.74 -10.19
CA ALA A 691 -21.37 -44.14 -11.15
C ALA A 691 -20.54 -45.21 -11.88
N PHE A 692 -19.95 -46.17 -11.15
CA PHE A 692 -19.21 -47.28 -11.72
C PHE A 692 -20.09 -48.11 -12.66
N VAL A 693 -21.28 -48.53 -12.21
CA VAL A 693 -22.20 -49.33 -13.04
C VAL A 693 -22.54 -48.61 -14.33
N ARG A 694 -22.75 -47.29 -14.30
CA ARG A 694 -23.02 -46.49 -15.50
C ARG A 694 -21.86 -46.52 -16.50
N VAL A 695 -20.64 -46.28 -16.03
CA VAL A 695 -19.42 -46.30 -16.86
C VAL A 695 -19.17 -47.70 -17.43
N LEU A 696 -19.22 -48.73 -16.59
CA LEU A 696 -19.04 -50.13 -16.97
C LEU A 696 -20.09 -50.59 -17.99
N THR A 697 -21.35 -50.22 -17.77
CA THR A 697 -22.44 -50.53 -18.71
C THR A 697 -22.16 -49.91 -20.08
N GLY A 698 -21.59 -48.70 -20.13
CA GLY A 698 -21.16 -48.07 -21.38
C GLY A 698 -19.97 -48.78 -22.05
N ILE A 699 -18.98 -49.23 -21.28
CA ILE A 699 -17.79 -49.94 -21.79
C ILE A 699 -18.16 -51.33 -22.34
N PHE A 700 -19.02 -52.07 -21.62
CA PHE A 700 -19.35 -53.46 -21.93
C PHE A 700 -20.64 -53.63 -22.76
N HIS A 701 -21.38 -52.55 -23.07
CA HIS A 701 -22.41 -52.61 -24.11
C HIS A 701 -21.76 -52.70 -25.49
N SER A 702 -21.77 -53.91 -26.03
CA SER A 702 -21.49 -54.19 -27.43
C SER A 702 -22.28 -53.24 -28.34
N ARG A 703 -21.58 -52.58 -29.29
CA ARG A 703 -22.19 -52.27 -30.60
C ARG A 703 -22.94 -53.52 -31.03
N ILE A 704 -24.25 -53.39 -31.26
CA ILE A 704 -25.14 -54.47 -31.68
C ILE A 704 -24.41 -55.32 -32.72
N GLU A 705 -23.95 -56.52 -32.34
CA GLU A 705 -23.64 -57.56 -33.31
C GLU A 705 -24.98 -57.94 -33.91
N TYR A 706 -25.17 -57.61 -35.20
CA TYR A 706 -26.32 -58.08 -35.93
C TYR A 706 -26.34 -59.61 -35.79
N PRO A 707 -27.44 -60.20 -35.30
CA PRO A 707 -27.50 -61.64 -35.13
C PRO A 707 -27.19 -62.30 -36.48
N GLU A 708 -26.38 -63.37 -36.47
CA GLU A 708 -25.97 -64.10 -37.69
C GLU A 708 -27.17 -64.49 -38.56
N THR A 709 -28.37 -64.59 -37.98
CA THR A 709 -29.63 -64.82 -38.69
C THR A 709 -29.98 -63.71 -39.68
N VAL A 710 -29.62 -62.45 -39.41
CA VAL A 710 -29.86 -61.32 -40.33
C VAL A 710 -28.81 -61.28 -41.44
N ILE A 711 -27.56 -61.62 -41.13
CA ILE A 711 -26.46 -61.72 -42.11
C ILE A 711 -26.71 -62.90 -43.07
N SER A 712 -27.04 -64.07 -42.52
CA SER A 712 -27.40 -65.26 -43.31
C SER A 712 -28.69 -65.09 -44.11
N GLU A 713 -29.71 -64.36 -43.61
CA GLU A 713 -30.92 -64.00 -44.36
C GLU A 713 -30.61 -63.00 -45.49
N LEU A 714 -29.69 -62.04 -45.28
CA LEU A 714 -29.23 -61.10 -46.31
C LEU A 714 -28.41 -61.80 -47.40
N GLU A 715 -27.56 -62.77 -47.05
CA GLU A 715 -26.83 -63.61 -48.00
C GLU A 715 -27.75 -64.56 -48.78
N ARG A 716 -28.79 -65.10 -48.13
CA ARG A 716 -29.86 -65.89 -48.77
C ARG A 716 -30.70 -65.08 -49.75
N ARG A 717 -30.95 -63.79 -49.45
CA ARG A 717 -31.65 -62.87 -50.36
C ARG A 717 -30.79 -62.45 -51.54
N ARG A 718 -29.47 -62.26 -51.34
CA ARG A 718 -28.51 -61.98 -52.44
C ARG A 718 -28.37 -63.15 -53.41
N SER A 719 -28.32 -64.38 -52.90
CA SER A 719 -28.24 -65.60 -53.73
C SER A 719 -29.55 -65.89 -54.49
N ARG A 720 -30.71 -65.52 -53.96
CA ARG A 720 -32.01 -65.62 -54.67
C ARG A 720 -32.23 -64.52 -55.73
N GLY A 721 -31.61 -63.35 -55.58
CA GLY A 721 -31.68 -62.26 -56.57
C GLY A 721 -30.85 -62.50 -57.84
N ALA A 722 -29.87 -63.42 -57.80
CA ALA A 722 -29.00 -63.71 -58.94
C ALA A 722 -29.57 -64.74 -59.94
N VAL A 723 -30.72 -65.36 -59.65
CA VAL A 723 -31.35 -66.41 -60.49
C VAL A 723 -32.47 -65.85 -61.40
N VAL A 724 -32.75 -64.54 -61.35
CA VAL A 724 -33.85 -63.91 -62.12
C VAL A 724 -33.36 -63.10 -63.33
N ASN A 725 -32.05 -63.09 -63.63
CA ASN A 725 -31.50 -62.46 -64.84
C ASN A 725 -30.54 -63.41 -65.60
N GLN A 726 -31.04 -64.56 -66.03
CA GLN A 726 -30.52 -65.29 -67.20
C GLN A 726 -31.69 -65.73 -68.08
#